data_AF-A0A523X089-F1
#
_entry.id   AF-A0A523X089-F1
#
_cell.length_a   1.000
_cell.length_b   1.000
_cell.length_c   1.000
_cell.angle_alpha   90.00
_cell.angle_beta   90.00
_cell.angle_gamma   90.00
#
_symmetry.space_group_name_H-M   'P 1'
#
loop_
_entity.id
_entity.type
_entity.pdbx_description
1 polymer ?
#
loop_
_entity_poly.entity_id
_entity_poly.type
_entity_poly.pdbx_seq_one_letter_code
_entity_poly.pdbx_strand_id
1 'polypeptide(L)'
;MPLYSSNTILVKNIASLVSMGTERSIIELGKKSLLGKAKARPDLVKRFMDKAKKEGFVKTFQEALGRLDSPTPLGYSSAGVAIEVGENIHKFSPGDAVACIGAGYASHADYITVPENLCCRIPDRVTFEEASSGMLGIVALHGVRCARLTFGATVAVVGLGLLGLLTVQILKAYGCSVIGTDIDLAKLELATKLGVDIAIESSQLTAQSTLFTNGLGVDAVILTVATKSDEPVNAAVDIAKYGGRIVVVGVADIHPQRNEMWHKEVEIIVSKAGGPGIFDPFYEYKGIDYPIGYVRWTENRNLEEFLRLLSERRVDVRSLISHRFKIEQAETVYKDMLDNKGGPYVGVVLQYPEGSSGANNYKSLERTISLNANRRRTSNIQQAAPTVGVIGAGLFGKALLLPALKKIPSITLHTIATSSSTNTYHTAKKYGFEECTTDYKEILGNGDINSVVILTPHSLHAKMVCEALEAGKHVFVEKPLCIGVEELDQIMEAYSEVRNSTSSIPLLMVGYNRRFSPHAAKMAEYLSSRRDPLVLNYRVNPGFVPKDHWVHSKEEGGSRVIGEICHFVDTMQFLTQAYPVRVYAERASGNDRTIINSDNLAITLKFSDGSVGNIIYAASGDKAFSRERIEVFFDGNTIVCDDFRRTHFYLGGKISKFKTSSQEQGYEQELRHFFDAVSGRSTAVVNNRDVFTSTLTTFKINESLDKGEAVSVSL
;
A
#
# COMPACT_ATOMS: atom_id res chain seq x y z
N MET A 1 -10.80 -7.89 14.86
CA MET A 1 -10.60 -6.40 14.89
C MET A 1 -9.33 -6.02 14.12
N PRO A 2 -9.22 -4.85 13.45
CA PRO A 2 -7.94 -4.39 12.90
C PRO A 2 -6.91 -4.08 14.00
N LEU A 3 -5.61 -4.19 13.67
CA LEU A 3 -4.52 -3.79 14.57
C LEU A 3 -4.25 -2.29 14.37
N TYR A 4 -4.18 -1.52 15.47
CA TYR A 4 -3.74 -0.12 15.42
C TYR A 4 -2.23 -0.03 15.59
N SER A 5 -1.63 0.98 14.98
CA SER A 5 -0.20 1.31 15.05
C SER A 5 0.03 2.52 15.96
N SER A 6 1.30 2.84 16.23
CA SER A 6 1.67 4.07 16.95
C SER A 6 1.13 5.36 16.30
N ASN A 7 0.84 5.34 14.99
CA ASN A 7 0.37 6.50 14.23
C ASN A 7 -1.13 6.43 13.87
N THR A 8 -1.91 5.54 14.47
CA THR A 8 -3.34 5.42 14.17
C THR A 8 -4.20 5.31 15.41
N ILE A 9 -5.48 5.61 15.22
CA ILE A 9 -6.54 5.54 16.23
C ILE A 9 -7.45 4.38 15.86
N LEU A 10 -7.76 3.51 16.82
CA LEU A 10 -8.79 2.51 16.67
C LEU A 10 -10.14 3.14 16.99
N VAL A 11 -11.04 3.16 16.01
CA VAL A 11 -12.37 3.75 16.15
C VAL A 11 -13.43 2.66 16.02
N LYS A 12 -14.37 2.64 16.96
CA LYS A 12 -15.62 1.88 16.83
C LYS A 12 -16.65 2.75 16.11
N ASN A 13 -17.01 2.37 14.90
CA ASN A 13 -18.00 3.12 14.12
C ASN A 13 -19.38 3.02 14.76
N ILE A 14 -20.12 4.13 14.70
CA ILE A 14 -21.54 4.24 15.08
C ILE A 14 -22.39 4.50 13.84
N ALA A 15 -21.88 5.31 12.92
CA ALA A 15 -22.52 5.60 11.64
C ALA A 15 -21.48 5.73 10.53
N SER A 16 -21.87 5.34 9.31
CA SER A 16 -21.08 5.61 8.10
C SER A 16 -22.01 5.94 6.94
N LEU A 17 -21.57 6.83 6.06
CA LEU A 17 -22.40 7.32 4.96
C LEU A 17 -21.97 6.68 3.65
N VAL A 18 -22.92 6.07 2.95
CA VAL A 18 -22.72 5.46 1.63
C VAL A 18 -22.83 6.53 0.56
N SER A 19 -21.86 6.54 -0.36
CA SER A 19 -21.85 7.40 -1.54
C SER A 19 -21.98 6.57 -2.80
N MET A 20 -23.18 6.54 -3.36
CA MET A 20 -23.49 5.66 -4.48
C MET A 20 -22.67 5.91 -5.72
N GLY A 21 -22.32 7.15 -6.06
CA GLY A 21 -21.55 7.43 -7.28
C GLY A 21 -20.20 6.72 -7.29
N THR A 22 -19.44 6.92 -6.22
CA THR A 22 -18.09 6.34 -6.05
C THR A 22 -18.17 4.83 -5.83
N GLU A 23 -19.02 4.38 -4.92
CA GLU A 23 -19.07 2.96 -4.53
C GLU A 23 -19.68 2.06 -5.61
N ARG A 24 -20.67 2.56 -6.36
CA ARG A 24 -21.17 1.86 -7.57
C ARG A 24 -20.04 1.62 -8.56
N SER A 25 -19.19 2.62 -8.80
CA SER A 25 -18.07 2.50 -9.72
C SER A 25 -17.07 1.43 -9.26
N ILE A 26 -16.82 1.34 -7.95
CA ILE A 26 -15.96 0.29 -7.35
C ILE A 26 -16.61 -1.10 -7.53
N ILE A 27 -17.90 -1.24 -7.24
CA ILE A 27 -18.63 -2.51 -7.36
C ILE A 27 -18.73 -2.97 -8.82
N GLU A 28 -19.11 -2.08 -9.74
CA GLU A 28 -19.19 -2.37 -11.17
C GLU A 28 -17.83 -2.76 -11.75
N LEU A 29 -16.75 -2.13 -11.30
CA LEU A 29 -15.39 -2.56 -11.65
C LEU A 29 -15.07 -3.94 -11.06
N GLY A 30 -15.46 -4.20 -9.80
CA GLY A 30 -15.30 -5.48 -9.13
C GLY A 30 -15.99 -6.65 -9.84
N LYS A 31 -17.20 -6.44 -10.37
CA LYS A 31 -18.00 -7.42 -11.11
C LYS A 31 -17.44 -7.77 -12.51
N LYS A 32 -16.57 -6.94 -13.08
CA LYS A 32 -16.00 -7.20 -14.43
C LYS A 32 -15.02 -8.36 -14.39
N SER A 33 -15.01 -9.16 -15.47
CA SER A 33 -13.94 -10.14 -15.73
C SER A 33 -12.57 -9.44 -15.84
N LEU A 34 -11.47 -10.19 -15.74
CA LEU A 34 -10.12 -9.62 -15.93
C LEU A 34 -9.99 -8.86 -17.25
N LEU A 35 -10.58 -9.38 -18.33
CA LEU A 35 -10.61 -8.72 -19.64
C LEU A 35 -11.45 -7.43 -19.60
N GLY A 36 -12.59 -7.44 -18.89
CA GLY A 36 -13.44 -6.27 -18.68
C GLY A 36 -12.75 -5.18 -17.85
N LYS A 37 -12.01 -5.56 -16.79
CA LYS A 37 -11.20 -4.65 -15.97
C LYS A 37 -10.07 -4.03 -16.81
N ALA A 38 -9.39 -4.85 -17.63
CA ALA A 38 -8.35 -4.39 -18.55
C ALA A 38 -8.90 -3.38 -19.57
N LYS A 39 -10.05 -3.66 -20.20
CA LYS A 39 -10.69 -2.72 -21.14
C LYS A 39 -11.12 -1.40 -20.49
N ALA A 40 -11.53 -1.44 -19.22
CA ALA A 40 -11.92 -0.25 -18.47
C ALA A 40 -10.72 0.64 -18.04
N ARG A 41 -9.50 0.10 -18.08
CA ARG A 41 -8.26 0.78 -17.67
C ARG A 41 -7.16 0.61 -18.71
N PRO A 42 -7.32 1.17 -19.92
CA PRO A 42 -6.34 1.02 -21.00
C PRO A 42 -4.97 1.63 -20.63
N ASP A 43 -4.96 2.62 -19.74
CA ASP A 43 -3.76 3.19 -19.12
C ASP A 43 -2.96 2.12 -18.36
N LEU A 44 -3.62 1.31 -17.53
CA LEU A 44 -2.99 0.24 -16.76
C LEU A 44 -2.56 -0.91 -17.67
N VAL A 45 -3.32 -1.20 -18.73
CA VAL A 45 -2.93 -2.21 -19.73
C VAL A 45 -1.67 -1.79 -20.47
N LYS A 46 -1.57 -0.52 -20.88
CA LYS A 46 -0.34 0.00 -21.51
C LYS A 46 0.85 -0.12 -20.56
N ARG A 47 0.69 0.32 -19.30
CA ARG A 47 1.73 0.17 -18.26
C ARG A 47 2.09 -1.29 -18.00
N PHE A 48 1.11 -2.20 -18.02
CA PHE A 48 1.33 -3.64 -17.89
C PHE A 48 2.14 -4.19 -19.05
N MET A 49 1.79 -3.84 -20.30
CA MET A 49 2.53 -4.28 -21.49
C MET A 49 3.98 -3.76 -21.47
N ASP A 50 4.17 -2.51 -21.08
CA ASP A 50 5.50 -1.92 -20.93
C ASP A 50 6.31 -2.63 -19.84
N LYS A 51 5.67 -2.99 -18.72
CA LYS A 51 6.29 -3.75 -17.63
C LYS A 51 6.59 -5.19 -18.03
N ALA A 52 5.67 -5.86 -18.74
CA ALA A 52 5.81 -7.24 -19.21
C ALA A 52 6.96 -7.41 -20.20
N LYS A 53 7.17 -6.43 -21.09
CA LYS A 53 8.33 -6.37 -21.98
C LYS A 53 9.65 -6.25 -21.21
N LYS A 54 9.64 -5.58 -20.06
CA LYS A 54 10.84 -5.29 -19.24
C LYS A 54 11.18 -6.39 -18.25
N GLU A 55 10.20 -6.90 -17.52
CA GLU A 55 10.40 -7.81 -16.38
C GLU A 55 9.98 -9.27 -16.70
N GLY A 56 9.51 -9.51 -17.91
CA GLY A 56 8.96 -10.79 -18.34
C GLY A 56 7.45 -10.88 -18.08
N PHE A 57 6.74 -11.50 -19.03
CA PHE A 57 5.28 -11.57 -19.03
C PHE A 57 4.72 -12.32 -17.82
N VAL A 58 5.31 -13.46 -17.47
CA VAL A 58 4.80 -14.33 -16.37
C VAL A 58 4.84 -13.60 -15.03
N LYS A 59 5.98 -13.00 -14.66
CA LYS A 59 6.14 -12.26 -13.40
C LYS A 59 5.21 -11.05 -13.34
N THR A 60 5.17 -10.28 -14.42
CA THR A 60 4.29 -9.10 -14.50
C THR A 60 2.82 -9.50 -14.38
N PHE A 61 2.43 -10.60 -15.02
CA PHE A 61 1.09 -11.16 -14.94
C PHE A 61 0.74 -11.60 -13.51
N GLN A 62 1.62 -12.30 -12.82
CA GLN A 62 1.42 -12.72 -11.43
C GLN A 62 1.24 -11.53 -10.48
N GLU A 63 2.08 -10.48 -10.61
CA GLU A 63 1.96 -9.27 -9.80
C GLU A 63 0.68 -8.48 -10.10
N ALA A 64 0.31 -8.35 -11.37
CA ALA A 64 -0.93 -7.69 -11.78
C ALA A 64 -2.16 -8.45 -11.27
N LEU A 65 -2.14 -9.78 -11.35
CA LEU A 65 -3.18 -10.63 -10.79
C LEU A 65 -3.27 -10.45 -9.27
N GLY A 66 -2.13 -10.42 -8.56
CA GLY A 66 -2.11 -10.20 -7.11
C GLY A 66 -2.69 -8.85 -6.67
N ARG A 67 -2.50 -7.80 -7.48
CA ARG A 67 -3.14 -6.48 -7.25
C ARG A 67 -4.65 -6.53 -7.52
N LEU A 68 -5.06 -7.15 -8.63
CA LEU A 68 -6.47 -7.25 -9.03
C LEU A 68 -7.30 -8.16 -8.12
N ASP A 69 -6.63 -9.08 -7.43
CA ASP A 69 -7.21 -10.05 -6.51
C ASP A 69 -7.26 -9.55 -5.07
N SER A 70 -6.68 -8.38 -4.77
CA SER A 70 -6.79 -7.80 -3.43
C SER A 70 -8.18 -7.14 -3.27
N PRO A 71 -8.93 -7.46 -2.19
CA PRO A 71 -10.24 -6.86 -1.97
C PRO A 71 -10.09 -5.36 -1.74
N THR A 72 -11.05 -4.57 -2.25
CA THR A 72 -11.15 -3.14 -1.97
C THR A 72 -12.29 -2.92 -0.98
N PRO A 73 -12.01 -2.49 0.27
CA PRO A 73 -13.05 -2.14 1.22
C PRO A 73 -13.95 -1.03 0.66
N LEU A 74 -15.25 -1.11 0.95
CA LEU A 74 -16.19 -0.03 0.67
C LEU A 74 -16.23 0.95 1.85
N GLY A 75 -16.66 2.18 1.58
CA GLY A 75 -16.71 3.26 2.55
C GLY A 75 -15.41 4.03 2.69
N TYR A 76 -15.58 5.32 2.97
CA TYR A 76 -14.51 6.30 3.10
C TYR A 76 -14.90 7.50 3.99
N SER A 77 -16.02 7.39 4.71
CA SER A 77 -16.60 8.43 5.54
C SER A 77 -17.43 7.79 6.66
N SER A 78 -16.98 7.94 7.89
CA SER A 78 -17.65 7.37 9.06
C SER A 78 -17.51 8.26 10.29
N ALA A 79 -18.23 7.91 11.34
CA ALA A 79 -18.15 8.57 12.63
C ALA A 79 -18.34 7.54 13.75
N GLY A 80 -17.62 7.71 14.84
CA GLY A 80 -17.57 6.74 15.92
C GLY A 80 -16.83 7.25 17.14
N VAL A 81 -16.49 6.32 18.02
CA VAL A 81 -15.77 6.62 19.28
C VAL A 81 -14.37 6.04 19.20
N ALA A 82 -13.37 6.85 19.54
CA ALA A 82 -11.99 6.38 19.71
C ALA A 82 -11.93 5.40 20.89
N ILE A 83 -11.44 4.18 20.66
CA ILE A 83 -11.34 3.14 21.70
C ILE A 83 -9.89 2.98 22.17
N GLU A 84 -8.93 3.07 21.24
CA GLU A 84 -7.50 3.02 21.52
C GLU A 84 -6.78 4.08 20.66
N VAL A 85 -5.70 4.65 21.18
CA VAL A 85 -4.88 5.66 20.49
C VAL A 85 -3.43 5.19 20.46
N GLY A 86 -2.78 5.32 19.31
CA GLY A 86 -1.35 5.03 19.16
C GLY A 86 -0.47 5.99 19.98
N GLU A 87 0.74 5.54 20.32
CA GLU A 87 1.69 6.29 21.16
C GLU A 87 2.11 7.66 20.58
N ASN A 88 2.10 7.81 19.26
CA ASN A 88 2.44 9.07 18.58
C ASN A 88 1.22 9.96 18.32
N ILE A 89 0.05 9.60 18.84
CA ILE A 89 -1.18 10.38 18.69
C ILE A 89 -1.30 11.31 19.90
N HIS A 90 -1.54 12.59 19.63
CA HIS A 90 -1.54 13.63 20.66
C HIS A 90 -2.83 14.44 20.68
N LYS A 91 -3.63 14.45 19.61
CA LYS A 91 -4.87 15.22 19.50
C LYS A 91 -6.11 14.51 20.08
N PHE A 92 -6.03 13.21 20.35
CA PHE A 92 -7.19 12.38 20.72
C PHE A 92 -6.94 11.54 21.96
N SER A 93 -8.03 11.16 22.63
CA SER A 93 -8.02 10.23 23.76
C SER A 93 -9.13 9.18 23.61
N PRO A 94 -8.97 7.97 24.19
CA PRO A 94 -10.05 7.00 24.27
C PRO A 94 -11.32 7.63 24.86
N GLY A 95 -12.46 7.40 24.21
CA GLY A 95 -13.76 8.01 24.53
C GLY A 95 -14.13 9.22 23.67
N ASP A 96 -13.19 9.83 22.94
CA ASP A 96 -13.49 10.95 22.05
C ASP A 96 -14.45 10.54 20.91
N ALA A 97 -15.48 11.37 20.67
CA ALA A 97 -16.34 11.26 19.50
C ALA A 97 -15.61 11.84 18.28
N VAL A 98 -15.41 11.03 17.23
CA VAL A 98 -14.58 11.38 16.08
C VAL A 98 -15.29 11.14 14.74
N ALA A 99 -15.17 12.13 13.85
CA ALA A 99 -15.49 11.99 12.43
C ALA A 99 -14.23 11.50 11.70
N CYS A 100 -14.37 10.48 10.86
CA CYS A 100 -13.28 9.81 10.17
C CYS A 100 -13.47 9.89 8.66
N ILE A 101 -12.38 10.16 7.93
CA ILE A 101 -12.38 10.28 6.47
C ILE A 101 -11.28 9.42 5.84
N GLY A 102 -11.35 9.24 4.52
CA GLY A 102 -10.28 8.63 3.73
C GLY A 102 -10.59 7.22 3.25
N ALA A 103 -10.37 6.99 1.95
CA ALA A 103 -10.57 5.68 1.34
C ALA A 103 -9.50 4.69 1.83
N GLY A 104 -9.94 3.52 2.28
CA GLY A 104 -9.06 2.52 2.90
C GLY A 104 -8.83 2.72 4.40
N TYR A 105 -9.32 3.82 4.99
CA TYR A 105 -9.29 4.07 6.43
C TYR A 105 -10.71 4.08 7.01
N ALA A 106 -11.56 5.01 6.58
CA ALA A 106 -12.93 5.18 7.08
C ALA A 106 -13.95 4.27 6.37
N SER A 107 -13.66 2.96 6.32
CA SER A 107 -14.46 1.94 5.66
C SER A 107 -15.74 1.58 6.42
N HIS A 108 -16.69 0.96 5.71
CA HIS A 108 -17.91 0.41 6.30
C HIS A 108 -17.58 -0.87 7.08
N ALA A 109 -17.30 -0.73 8.37
CA ALA A 109 -16.95 -1.80 9.28
C ALA A 109 -17.23 -1.39 10.73
N ASP A 110 -17.46 -2.35 11.63
CA ASP A 110 -17.68 -2.06 13.07
C ASP A 110 -16.48 -1.35 13.71
N TYR A 111 -15.27 -1.72 13.29
CA TYR A 111 -14.02 -1.16 13.77
C TYR A 111 -13.10 -0.81 12.61
N ILE A 112 -12.53 0.39 12.68
CA ILE A 112 -11.57 0.91 11.69
C ILE A 112 -10.32 1.42 12.40
N THR A 113 -9.22 1.51 11.65
CA THR A 113 -8.02 2.22 12.09
C THR A 113 -7.77 3.39 11.16
N VAL A 114 -7.56 4.56 11.75
CA VAL A 114 -7.49 5.82 11.01
C VAL A 114 -6.37 6.71 11.57
N PRO A 115 -5.54 7.33 10.72
CA PRO A 115 -4.51 8.26 11.16
C PRO A 115 -5.06 9.56 11.75
N GLU A 116 -4.25 10.24 12.57
CA GLU A 116 -4.65 11.47 13.27
C GLU A 116 -5.20 12.56 12.34
N ASN A 117 -4.52 12.82 11.22
CA ASN A 117 -4.91 13.87 10.27
C ASN A 117 -6.15 13.52 9.44
N LEU A 118 -6.64 12.28 9.52
CA LEU A 118 -7.89 11.85 8.86
C LEU A 118 -9.07 11.79 9.85
N CYS A 119 -8.91 12.39 11.03
CA CYS A 119 -9.91 12.45 12.09
C CYS A 119 -10.12 13.87 12.60
N CYS A 120 -11.35 14.21 12.98
CA CYS A 120 -11.64 15.40 13.77
C CYS A 120 -12.61 15.08 14.91
N ARG A 121 -12.49 15.78 16.04
CA ARG A 121 -13.48 15.69 17.12
C ARG A 121 -14.85 16.18 16.63
N ILE A 122 -15.90 15.47 16.99
CA ILE A 122 -17.28 15.85 16.68
C ILE A 122 -17.72 16.94 17.67
N PRO A 123 -18.18 18.11 17.21
CA PRO A 123 -18.73 19.13 18.11
C PRO A 123 -20.00 18.67 18.82
N ASP A 124 -20.25 19.14 20.05
CA ASP A 124 -21.38 18.72 20.90
C ASP A 124 -22.77 18.76 20.23
N ARG A 125 -22.95 19.65 19.25
CA ARG A 125 -24.23 19.85 18.54
C ARG A 125 -24.39 18.96 17.31
N VAL A 126 -23.40 18.15 16.95
CA VAL A 126 -23.36 17.32 15.75
C VAL A 126 -23.48 15.85 16.15
N THR A 127 -24.43 15.13 15.56
CA THR A 127 -24.58 13.69 15.83
C THR A 127 -23.56 12.86 15.05
N PHE A 128 -23.31 11.60 15.45
CA PHE A 128 -22.49 10.67 14.65
C PHE A 128 -23.03 10.51 13.22
N GLU A 129 -24.35 10.47 13.06
CA GLU A 129 -24.99 10.39 11.74
C GLU A 129 -24.61 11.60 10.87
N GLU A 130 -24.69 12.81 11.42
CA GLU A 130 -24.32 14.03 10.71
C GLU A 130 -22.80 14.05 10.39
N ALA A 131 -21.97 13.74 11.38
CA ALA A 131 -20.51 13.70 11.25
C ALA A 131 -20.03 12.65 10.23
N SER A 132 -20.78 11.56 10.03
CA SER A 132 -20.45 10.53 9.04
C SER A 132 -20.44 11.04 7.60
N SER A 133 -21.00 12.23 7.35
CA SER A 133 -20.94 12.92 6.05
C SER A 133 -19.64 13.67 5.76
N GLY A 134 -18.69 13.65 6.70
CA GLY A 134 -17.44 14.41 6.67
C GLY A 134 -16.72 14.40 5.32
N MET A 135 -16.43 13.23 4.72
CA MET A 135 -15.68 13.19 3.46
C MET A 135 -16.44 13.88 2.33
N LEU A 136 -17.75 13.69 2.23
CA LEU A 136 -18.55 14.32 1.17
C LEU A 136 -18.63 15.83 1.37
N GLY A 137 -18.75 16.26 2.62
CA GLY A 137 -18.69 17.67 3.00
C GLY A 137 -17.39 18.34 2.58
N ILE A 138 -16.24 17.70 2.86
CA ILE A 138 -14.94 18.29 2.49
C ILE A 138 -14.68 18.27 0.99
N VAL A 139 -15.19 17.27 0.26
CA VAL A 139 -15.09 17.24 -1.21
C VAL A 139 -15.87 18.40 -1.82
N ALA A 140 -17.09 18.66 -1.33
CA ALA A 140 -17.89 19.82 -1.75
C ALA A 140 -17.18 21.13 -1.38
N LEU A 141 -16.71 21.27 -0.13
CA LEU A 141 -16.04 22.46 0.36
C LEU A 141 -14.74 22.76 -0.40
N HIS A 142 -13.93 21.74 -0.69
CA HIS A 142 -12.73 21.90 -1.48
C HIS A 142 -13.04 22.33 -2.92
N GLY A 143 -14.10 21.77 -3.53
CA GLY A 143 -14.61 22.22 -4.83
C GLY A 143 -14.95 23.72 -4.84
N VAL A 144 -15.67 24.20 -3.81
CA VAL A 144 -15.97 25.63 -3.64
C VAL A 144 -14.69 26.47 -3.50
N ARG A 145 -13.68 25.98 -2.76
CA ARG A 145 -12.40 26.68 -2.60
C ARG A 145 -11.60 26.76 -3.90
N CYS A 146 -11.63 25.71 -4.74
CA CYS A 146 -11.00 25.72 -6.06
C CYS A 146 -11.60 26.80 -6.98
N ALA A 147 -12.87 27.17 -6.81
CA ALA A 147 -13.48 28.24 -7.58
C ALA A 147 -12.95 29.66 -7.23
N ARG A 148 -12.24 29.80 -6.09
CA ARG A 148 -11.71 31.07 -5.53
C ARG A 148 -12.72 32.22 -5.62
N LEU A 149 -13.88 31.98 -5.02
CA LEU A 149 -15.02 32.88 -5.04
C LEU A 149 -14.83 34.07 -4.10
N THR A 150 -15.50 35.16 -4.43
CA THR A 150 -15.69 36.33 -3.56
C THR A 150 -17.15 36.38 -3.10
N PHE A 151 -17.40 37.09 -2.00
CA PHE A 151 -18.76 37.25 -1.46
C PHE A 151 -19.69 37.88 -2.52
N GLY A 152 -20.90 37.33 -2.68
CA GLY A 152 -21.85 37.77 -3.70
C GLY A 152 -21.65 37.18 -5.10
N ALA A 153 -20.67 36.29 -5.30
CA ALA A 153 -20.48 35.61 -6.59
C ALA A 153 -21.70 34.76 -6.98
N THR A 154 -21.96 34.65 -8.29
CA THR A 154 -22.99 33.78 -8.87
C THR A 154 -22.36 32.48 -9.35
N VAL A 155 -22.89 31.34 -8.92
CA VAL A 155 -22.31 30.02 -9.16
C VAL A 155 -23.36 29.05 -9.67
N ALA A 156 -23.04 28.28 -10.70
CA ALA A 156 -23.87 27.17 -11.15
C ALA A 156 -23.36 25.83 -10.59
N VAL A 157 -24.24 25.00 -10.05
CA VAL A 157 -23.94 23.63 -9.59
C VAL A 157 -24.65 22.66 -10.52
N VAL A 158 -23.86 21.87 -11.27
CA VAL A 158 -24.37 20.91 -12.24
C VAL A 158 -24.30 19.50 -11.65
N GLY A 159 -25.48 18.89 -11.45
CA GLY A 159 -25.68 17.58 -10.83
C GLY A 159 -25.99 17.70 -9.33
N LEU A 160 -27.27 17.71 -8.98
CA LEU A 160 -27.78 17.87 -7.61
C LEU A 160 -27.95 16.53 -6.87
N GLY A 161 -26.99 15.61 -7.06
CA GLY A 161 -26.84 14.46 -6.15
C GLY A 161 -26.42 14.92 -4.74
N LEU A 162 -26.13 13.98 -3.84
CA LEU A 162 -25.70 14.27 -2.47
C LEU A 162 -24.59 15.34 -2.40
N LEU A 163 -23.56 15.21 -3.24
CA LEU A 163 -22.45 16.15 -3.31
C LEU A 163 -22.85 17.53 -3.83
N GLY A 164 -23.72 17.58 -4.86
CA GLY A 164 -24.24 18.83 -5.40
C GLY A 164 -25.11 19.58 -4.40
N LEU A 165 -25.99 18.87 -3.69
CA LEU A 165 -26.85 19.46 -2.65
C LEU A 165 -26.04 19.98 -1.46
N LEU A 166 -24.95 19.29 -1.07
CA LEU A 166 -23.99 19.83 -0.09
C LEU A 166 -23.30 21.09 -0.63
N THR A 167 -22.89 21.08 -1.90
CA THR A 167 -22.23 22.22 -2.56
C THR A 167 -23.14 23.45 -2.59
N VAL A 168 -24.42 23.28 -2.93
CA VAL A 168 -25.44 24.35 -2.90
C VAL A 168 -25.48 24.98 -1.51
N GLN A 169 -25.65 24.20 -0.46
CA GLN A 169 -25.74 24.71 0.91
C GLN A 169 -24.47 25.45 1.35
N ILE A 170 -23.29 24.91 1.01
CA ILE A 170 -22.01 25.55 1.32
C ILE A 170 -21.86 26.88 0.58
N LEU A 171 -22.26 26.96 -0.69
CA LEU A 171 -22.25 28.20 -1.46
C LEU A 171 -23.22 29.24 -0.87
N LYS A 172 -24.41 28.82 -0.42
CA LYS A 172 -25.33 29.71 0.29
C LYS A 172 -24.74 30.21 1.60
N ALA A 173 -24.09 29.34 2.38
CA ALA A 173 -23.37 29.74 3.59
C ALA A 173 -22.18 30.70 3.29
N TYR A 174 -21.56 30.58 2.12
CA TYR A 174 -20.50 31.48 1.63
C TYR A 174 -21.05 32.84 1.13
N GLY A 175 -22.37 33.00 1.01
CA GLY A 175 -23.00 34.23 0.53
C GLY A 175 -23.08 34.35 -0.99
N CYS A 176 -23.09 33.23 -1.71
CA CYS A 176 -23.25 33.20 -3.17
C CYS A 176 -24.73 33.16 -3.61
N SER A 177 -24.96 33.62 -4.84
CA SER A 177 -26.16 33.32 -5.62
C SER A 177 -25.93 32.01 -6.37
N VAL A 178 -26.86 31.07 -6.30
CA VAL A 178 -26.66 29.69 -6.73
C VAL A 178 -27.75 29.26 -7.70
N ILE A 179 -27.31 28.79 -8.87
CA ILE A 179 -28.12 28.10 -9.86
C ILE A 179 -27.88 26.60 -9.68
N GLY A 180 -28.91 25.81 -9.43
CA GLY A 180 -28.81 24.36 -9.33
C GLY A 180 -29.46 23.67 -10.53
N THR A 181 -28.80 22.68 -11.12
CA THR A 181 -29.37 21.92 -12.24
C THR A 181 -29.19 20.41 -12.09
N ASP A 182 -30.24 19.66 -12.42
CA ASP A 182 -30.25 18.19 -12.49
C ASP A 182 -31.30 17.73 -13.51
N ILE A 183 -31.24 16.44 -13.87
CA ILE A 183 -32.25 15.79 -14.70
C ILE A 183 -33.43 15.25 -13.87
N ASP A 184 -33.24 15.11 -12.56
CA ASP A 184 -34.23 14.57 -11.63
C ASP A 184 -34.99 15.70 -10.92
N LEU A 185 -36.29 15.81 -11.23
CA LEU A 185 -37.18 16.83 -10.67
C LEU A 185 -37.25 16.77 -9.12
N ALA A 186 -37.16 15.59 -8.52
CA ALA A 186 -37.21 15.46 -7.06
C ALA A 186 -35.98 16.10 -6.40
N LYS A 187 -34.83 16.09 -7.07
CA LYS A 187 -33.62 16.77 -6.58
C LYS A 187 -33.68 18.28 -6.76
N LEU A 188 -34.35 18.77 -7.80
CA LEU A 188 -34.63 20.19 -7.97
C LEU A 188 -35.50 20.72 -6.82
N GLU A 189 -36.59 20.02 -6.50
CA GLU A 189 -37.44 20.37 -5.36
C GLU A 189 -36.67 20.37 -4.03
N LEU A 190 -35.79 19.37 -3.83
CA LEU A 190 -34.95 19.30 -2.64
C LEU A 190 -33.95 20.46 -2.59
N ALA A 191 -33.30 20.81 -3.71
CA ALA A 191 -32.39 21.95 -3.78
C ALA A 191 -33.08 23.28 -3.45
N THR A 192 -34.32 23.48 -3.91
CA THR A 192 -35.16 24.64 -3.54
C THR A 192 -35.41 24.70 -2.04
N LYS A 193 -35.74 23.57 -1.41
CA LYS A 193 -35.90 23.50 0.06
C LYS A 193 -34.60 23.81 0.82
N LEU A 194 -33.46 23.53 0.21
CA LEU A 194 -32.12 23.76 0.77
C LEU A 194 -31.55 25.15 0.42
N GLY A 195 -32.35 26.02 -0.21
CA GLY A 195 -32.03 27.43 -0.40
C GLY A 195 -31.28 27.78 -1.69
N VAL A 196 -31.31 26.92 -2.72
CA VAL A 196 -30.87 27.33 -4.07
C VAL A 196 -31.74 28.49 -4.58
N ASP A 197 -31.16 29.44 -5.29
CA ASP A 197 -31.93 30.62 -5.75
C ASP A 197 -32.80 30.28 -6.97
N ILE A 198 -32.28 29.47 -7.90
CA ILE A 198 -33.06 28.85 -8.97
C ILE A 198 -32.66 27.39 -9.15
N ALA A 199 -33.65 26.50 -9.23
CA ALA A 199 -33.49 25.10 -9.58
C ALA A 199 -34.07 24.86 -10.98
N ILE A 200 -33.25 24.38 -11.91
CA ILE A 200 -33.62 24.26 -13.33
C ILE A 200 -33.30 22.88 -13.89
N GLU A 201 -34.09 22.45 -14.87
CA GLU A 201 -33.77 21.24 -15.64
C GLU A 201 -32.52 21.46 -16.50
N SER A 202 -31.71 20.41 -16.67
CA SER A 202 -30.44 20.50 -17.43
C SER A 202 -30.59 21.03 -18.85
N SER A 203 -31.73 20.77 -19.51
CA SER A 203 -32.03 21.28 -20.86
C SER A 203 -32.21 22.80 -20.92
N GLN A 204 -32.48 23.45 -19.79
CA GLN A 204 -32.73 24.88 -19.67
C GLN A 204 -31.54 25.65 -19.10
N LEU A 205 -30.44 24.96 -18.79
CA LEU A 205 -29.27 25.52 -18.10
C LEU A 205 -28.79 26.84 -18.72
N THR A 206 -28.55 26.85 -20.03
CA THR A 206 -28.01 28.02 -20.72
C THR A 206 -28.97 29.20 -20.74
N ALA A 207 -30.23 28.95 -21.11
CA ALA A 207 -31.25 30.00 -21.24
C ALA A 207 -31.56 30.65 -19.87
N GLN A 208 -31.77 29.83 -18.83
CA GLN A 208 -32.10 30.33 -17.49
C GLN A 208 -30.90 30.97 -16.80
N SER A 209 -29.68 30.46 -17.01
CA SER A 209 -28.47 31.11 -16.48
C SER A 209 -28.26 32.48 -17.12
N THR A 210 -28.53 32.62 -18.42
CA THR A 210 -28.47 33.90 -19.13
C THR A 210 -29.46 34.90 -18.54
N LEU A 211 -30.70 34.50 -18.31
CA LEU A 211 -31.72 35.36 -17.69
C LEU A 211 -31.34 35.74 -16.25
N PHE A 212 -30.93 34.77 -15.43
CA PHE A 212 -30.56 35.01 -14.03
C PHE A 212 -29.35 35.93 -13.86
N THR A 213 -28.40 35.87 -14.81
CA THR A 213 -27.18 36.67 -14.79
C THR A 213 -27.26 37.94 -15.65
N ASN A 214 -28.43 38.25 -16.21
CA ASN A 214 -28.61 39.36 -17.17
C ASN A 214 -27.62 39.32 -18.34
N GLY A 215 -27.29 38.11 -18.83
CA GLY A 215 -26.37 37.88 -19.94
C GLY A 215 -24.89 37.96 -19.59
N LEU A 216 -24.53 38.19 -18.32
CA LEU A 216 -23.13 38.28 -17.90
C LEU A 216 -22.44 36.93 -17.76
N GLY A 217 -23.21 35.86 -17.53
CA GLY A 217 -22.70 34.54 -17.18
C GLY A 217 -22.35 34.41 -15.69
N VAL A 218 -22.04 33.19 -15.26
CA VAL A 218 -21.72 32.88 -13.86
C VAL A 218 -20.23 33.02 -13.57
N ASP A 219 -19.87 33.40 -12.34
CA ASP A 219 -18.47 33.51 -11.89
C ASP A 219 -17.77 32.14 -11.88
N ALA A 220 -18.50 31.10 -11.48
CA ALA A 220 -18.00 29.74 -11.52
C ALA A 220 -19.09 28.71 -11.82
N VAL A 221 -18.68 27.58 -12.37
CA VAL A 221 -19.50 26.37 -12.52
C VAL A 221 -18.82 25.23 -11.76
N ILE A 222 -19.55 24.56 -10.86
CA ILE A 222 -19.08 23.40 -10.12
C ILE A 222 -19.81 22.16 -10.65
N LEU A 223 -19.03 21.24 -11.25
CA LEU A 223 -19.54 20.00 -11.83
C LEU A 223 -19.46 18.86 -10.79
N THR A 224 -20.61 18.39 -10.34
CA THR A 224 -20.77 17.28 -9.38
C THR A 224 -21.42 16.05 -10.01
N VAL A 225 -21.51 16.02 -11.34
CA VAL A 225 -22.02 14.88 -12.14
C VAL A 225 -21.04 13.70 -12.21
N ALA A 226 -21.58 12.51 -12.45
CA ALA A 226 -20.82 11.32 -12.84
C ALA A 226 -21.32 10.84 -14.21
N THR A 227 -20.58 11.17 -15.28
CA THR A 227 -20.92 10.83 -16.66
C THR A 227 -19.67 10.56 -17.51
N LYS A 228 -19.86 9.97 -18.68
CA LYS A 228 -18.83 9.82 -19.72
C LYS A 228 -18.95 10.85 -20.84
N SER A 229 -19.96 11.71 -20.78
CA SER A 229 -20.18 12.79 -21.74
C SER A 229 -19.30 14.00 -21.41
N ASP A 230 -18.88 14.73 -22.43
CA ASP A 230 -18.23 16.04 -22.34
C ASP A 230 -19.25 17.20 -22.31
N GLU A 231 -20.52 16.92 -22.57
CA GLU A 231 -21.63 17.88 -22.58
C GLU A 231 -21.68 18.77 -21.32
N PRO A 232 -21.55 18.26 -20.08
CA PRO A 232 -21.58 19.13 -18.89
C PRO A 232 -20.42 20.13 -18.84
N VAL A 233 -19.25 19.76 -19.38
CA VAL A 233 -18.08 20.64 -19.44
C VAL A 233 -18.29 21.73 -20.49
N ASN A 234 -18.82 21.37 -21.66
CA ASN A 234 -19.13 22.35 -22.71
C ASN A 234 -20.24 23.32 -22.26
N ALA A 235 -21.33 22.82 -21.67
CA ALA A 235 -22.39 23.67 -21.12
C ALA A 235 -21.87 24.60 -20.01
N ALA A 236 -20.90 24.15 -19.22
CA ALA A 236 -20.24 24.99 -18.22
C ALA A 236 -19.44 26.14 -18.85
N VAL A 237 -18.76 25.90 -19.98
CA VAL A 237 -18.08 26.97 -20.73
C VAL A 237 -19.10 27.98 -21.29
N ASP A 238 -20.25 27.50 -21.76
CA ASP A 238 -21.30 28.35 -22.35
C ASP A 238 -21.91 29.32 -21.34
N ILE A 239 -22.14 28.88 -20.10
CA ILE A 239 -22.72 29.72 -19.05
C ILE A 239 -21.69 30.52 -18.24
N ALA A 240 -20.41 30.17 -18.32
CA ALA A 240 -19.36 30.91 -17.64
C ALA A 240 -19.21 32.33 -18.24
N LYS A 241 -18.95 33.29 -17.36
CA LYS A 241 -18.56 34.65 -17.75
C LYS A 241 -17.14 34.69 -18.31
N TYR A 242 -16.74 35.85 -18.84
CA TYR A 242 -15.34 36.12 -19.17
C TYR A 242 -14.45 36.07 -17.92
N GLY A 243 -13.37 35.28 -17.95
CA GLY A 243 -12.50 34.97 -16.82
C GLY A 243 -13.13 34.04 -15.78
N GLY A 244 -14.26 33.39 -16.11
CA GLY A 244 -14.95 32.46 -15.22
C GLY A 244 -14.18 31.16 -14.97
N ARG A 245 -14.58 30.42 -13.94
CA ARG A 245 -13.94 29.13 -13.57
C ARG A 245 -14.88 27.96 -13.68
N ILE A 246 -14.37 26.82 -14.14
CA ILE A 246 -15.07 25.54 -14.10
C ILE A 246 -14.29 24.61 -13.16
N VAL A 247 -14.96 24.14 -12.11
CA VAL A 247 -14.40 23.19 -11.16
C VAL A 247 -15.04 21.83 -11.37
N VAL A 248 -14.25 20.87 -11.84
CA VAL A 248 -14.66 19.48 -12.01
C VAL A 248 -14.40 18.73 -10.70
N VAL A 249 -15.47 18.42 -9.97
CA VAL A 249 -15.41 17.65 -8.71
C VAL A 249 -15.83 16.20 -8.93
N GLY A 250 -16.85 15.99 -9.77
CA GLY A 250 -17.31 14.66 -10.18
C GLY A 250 -16.45 14.03 -11.28
N VAL A 251 -17.00 13.01 -11.94
CA VAL A 251 -16.35 12.33 -13.07
C VAL A 251 -17.07 12.76 -14.35
N ALA A 252 -16.36 13.42 -15.25
CA ALA A 252 -16.86 13.82 -16.56
C ALA A 252 -15.76 13.66 -17.61
N ASP A 253 -16.12 13.58 -18.88
CA ASP A 253 -15.13 13.68 -19.94
C ASP A 253 -14.73 15.16 -20.14
N ILE A 254 -13.43 15.44 -20.24
CA ILE A 254 -12.89 16.81 -20.22
C ILE A 254 -12.28 17.14 -21.58
N HIS A 255 -13.16 17.32 -22.57
CA HIS A 255 -12.81 17.77 -23.92
C HIS A 255 -13.58 19.05 -24.31
N PRO A 256 -13.36 20.16 -23.59
CA PRO A 256 -14.03 21.42 -23.91
C PRO A 256 -13.61 21.93 -25.29
N GLN A 257 -14.51 22.64 -25.97
CA GLN A 257 -14.18 23.33 -27.21
C GLN A 257 -13.19 24.48 -26.94
N ARG A 258 -11.96 24.35 -27.48
CA ARG A 258 -10.87 25.31 -27.28
C ARG A 258 -11.28 26.75 -27.62
N ASN A 259 -12.00 26.95 -28.74
CA ASN A 259 -12.32 28.29 -29.21
C ASN A 259 -13.26 29.02 -28.24
N GLU A 260 -14.28 28.33 -27.71
CA GLU A 260 -15.19 28.89 -26.71
C GLU A 260 -14.47 29.28 -25.42
N MET A 261 -13.56 28.42 -24.95
CA MET A 261 -12.71 28.73 -23.80
C MET A 261 -11.81 29.95 -24.06
N TRP A 262 -11.20 30.02 -25.24
CA TRP A 262 -10.30 31.10 -25.62
C TRP A 262 -11.02 32.45 -25.70
N HIS A 263 -12.24 32.49 -26.24
CA HIS A 263 -13.03 33.72 -26.32
C HIS A 263 -13.40 34.31 -24.95
N LYS A 264 -13.51 33.46 -23.93
CA LYS A 264 -13.91 33.85 -22.58
C LYS A 264 -12.77 33.81 -21.55
N GLU A 265 -11.56 33.37 -21.92
CA GLU A 265 -10.45 33.13 -20.99
C GLU A 265 -10.84 32.27 -19.77
N VAL A 266 -11.62 31.21 -19.99
CA VAL A 266 -12.13 30.34 -18.91
C VAL A 266 -11.03 29.41 -18.37
N GLU A 267 -10.93 29.31 -17.04
CA GLU A 267 -10.02 28.40 -16.33
C GLU A 267 -10.77 27.10 -15.96
N ILE A 268 -10.18 25.93 -16.23
CA ILE A 268 -10.72 24.63 -15.79
C ILE A 268 -9.79 24.00 -14.76
N ILE A 269 -10.37 23.55 -13.65
CA ILE A 269 -9.66 22.94 -12.54
C ILE A 269 -10.30 21.58 -12.24
N VAL A 270 -9.48 20.54 -12.15
CA VAL A 270 -9.93 19.23 -11.62
C VAL A 270 -9.63 19.21 -10.12
N SER A 271 -10.67 19.16 -9.30
CA SER A 271 -10.57 19.20 -7.85
C SER A 271 -9.99 17.90 -7.30
N LYS A 272 -9.04 17.99 -6.36
CA LYS A 272 -8.40 16.83 -5.74
C LYS A 272 -9.18 16.37 -4.52
N ALA A 273 -10.40 15.85 -4.72
CA ALA A 273 -11.27 15.33 -3.66
C ALA A 273 -11.31 16.25 -2.40
N GLY A 274 -10.80 15.79 -1.25
CA GLY A 274 -10.78 16.54 0.02
C GLY A 274 -9.73 17.65 0.12
N GLY A 275 -8.83 17.76 -0.88
CA GLY A 275 -7.83 18.82 -0.99
C GLY A 275 -6.41 18.42 -0.59
N PRO A 276 -5.55 19.40 -0.27
CA PRO A 276 -4.17 19.14 0.19
C PRO A 276 -4.11 18.16 1.36
N GLY A 277 -3.13 17.25 1.34
CA GLY A 277 -3.03 16.09 2.25
C GLY A 277 -3.38 14.77 1.59
N ILE A 278 -4.41 14.75 0.74
CA ILE A 278 -4.87 13.49 0.17
C ILE A 278 -3.79 12.85 -0.72
N PHE A 279 -3.59 11.54 -0.58
CA PHE A 279 -2.53 10.76 -1.25
C PHE A 279 -1.08 11.17 -0.90
N ASP A 280 -0.87 11.98 0.13
CA ASP A 280 0.45 12.26 0.69
C ASP A 280 0.67 11.35 1.91
N PRO A 281 1.55 10.33 1.83
CA PRO A 281 1.76 9.41 2.93
C PRO A 281 2.40 10.06 4.17
N PHE A 282 3.12 11.18 4.02
CA PHE A 282 3.65 11.91 5.18
C PHE A 282 2.52 12.59 5.94
N TYR A 283 1.56 13.16 5.22
CA TYR A 283 0.40 13.80 5.80
C TYR A 283 -0.59 12.78 6.38
N GLU A 284 -1.02 11.82 5.56
CA GLU A 284 -2.05 10.84 5.93
C GLU A 284 -1.49 9.86 6.97
N TYR A 285 -0.41 9.13 6.68
CA TYR A 285 0.04 8.02 7.54
C TYR A 285 0.98 8.46 8.66
N LYS A 286 1.93 9.38 8.39
CA LYS A 286 2.87 9.86 9.43
C LYS A 286 2.31 10.99 10.29
N GLY A 287 1.14 11.54 9.96
CA GLY A 287 0.53 12.63 10.74
C GLY A 287 1.25 13.97 10.62
N ILE A 288 2.17 14.14 9.65
CA ILE A 288 2.93 15.38 9.48
C ILE A 288 2.08 16.39 8.69
N ASP A 289 1.48 17.34 9.40
CA ASP A 289 0.66 18.40 8.77
C ASP A 289 1.53 19.42 8.00
N TYR A 290 0.94 20.08 7.00
CA TYR A 290 1.56 21.18 6.29
C TYR A 290 1.58 22.43 7.17
N PRO A 291 2.65 23.25 7.12
CA PRO A 291 2.66 24.49 7.87
C PRO A 291 1.52 25.40 7.40
N ILE A 292 0.72 25.85 8.36
CA ILE A 292 -0.55 26.59 8.12
C ILE A 292 -0.37 27.84 7.24
N GLY A 293 0.79 28.49 7.29
CA GLY A 293 1.12 29.67 6.48
C GLY A 293 1.27 29.38 4.98
N TYR A 294 1.60 28.15 4.60
CA TYR A 294 1.74 27.75 3.19
C TYR A 294 0.48 27.06 2.66
N VAL A 295 -0.11 26.18 3.47
CA VAL A 295 -1.32 25.44 3.12
C VAL A 295 -2.31 25.67 4.25
N ARG A 296 -3.26 26.58 4.06
CA ARG A 296 -4.29 26.89 5.08
C ARG A 296 -5.32 25.78 5.24
N TRP A 297 -5.66 25.10 4.15
CA TRP A 297 -6.80 24.19 4.08
C TRP A 297 -6.36 22.81 3.62
N THR A 298 -6.03 21.96 4.58
CA THR A 298 -5.81 20.52 4.36
C THR A 298 -7.11 19.76 4.49
N GLU A 299 -7.16 18.48 4.14
CA GLU A 299 -8.36 17.66 4.31
C GLU A 299 -8.88 17.65 5.76
N ASN A 300 -7.98 17.66 6.75
CA ASN A 300 -8.36 17.74 8.17
C ASN A 300 -9.03 19.08 8.50
N ARG A 301 -8.41 20.18 8.09
CA ARG A 301 -8.95 21.53 8.34
C ARG A 301 -10.19 21.83 7.51
N ASN A 302 -10.37 21.18 6.36
CA ASN A 302 -11.66 21.14 5.66
C ASN A 302 -12.71 20.39 6.50
N LEU A 303 -12.35 19.27 7.13
CA LEU A 303 -13.26 18.47 7.95
C LEU A 303 -13.69 19.24 9.20
N GLU A 304 -12.76 19.88 9.91
CA GLU A 304 -13.07 20.79 11.02
C GLU A 304 -14.05 21.88 10.60
N GLU A 305 -13.80 22.54 9.47
CA GLU A 305 -14.66 23.61 8.96
C GLU A 305 -16.04 23.10 8.55
N PHE A 306 -16.12 21.92 7.94
CA PHE A 306 -17.40 21.31 7.60
C PHE A 306 -18.20 20.94 8.85
N LEU A 307 -17.56 20.35 9.87
CA LEU A 307 -18.20 20.06 11.16
C LEU A 307 -18.68 21.34 11.87
N ARG A 308 -17.94 22.45 11.74
CA ARG A 308 -18.38 23.77 12.22
C ARG A 308 -19.67 24.21 11.52
N LEU A 309 -19.76 24.07 10.19
CA LEU A 309 -20.98 24.41 9.43
C LEU A 309 -22.19 23.56 9.86
N LEU A 310 -21.99 22.27 10.18
CA LEU A 310 -23.05 21.41 10.73
C LEU A 310 -23.49 21.87 12.13
N SER A 311 -22.52 22.16 13.01
CA SER A 311 -22.77 22.65 14.37
C SER A 311 -23.57 23.95 14.39
N GLU A 312 -23.24 24.86 13.46
CA GLU A 312 -23.92 26.15 13.27
C GLU A 312 -25.22 26.05 12.46
N ARG A 313 -25.60 24.85 12.01
CA ARG A 313 -26.79 24.62 11.17
C ARG A 313 -26.80 25.43 9.86
N ARG A 314 -25.61 25.74 9.35
CA ARG A 314 -25.42 26.37 8.02
C ARG A 314 -25.52 25.35 6.89
N VAL A 315 -25.29 24.07 7.21
CA VAL A 315 -25.51 22.93 6.33
C VAL A 315 -26.38 21.92 7.07
N ASP A 316 -27.46 21.48 6.43
CA ASP A 316 -28.34 20.43 6.89
C ASP A 316 -28.10 19.15 6.08
N VAL A 317 -27.54 18.14 6.75
CA VAL A 317 -27.35 16.80 6.18
C VAL A 317 -28.47 15.85 6.54
N ARG A 318 -29.29 16.14 7.55
CA ARG A 318 -30.41 15.27 7.97
C ARG A 318 -31.46 15.19 6.86
N SER A 319 -31.76 16.32 6.24
CA SER A 319 -32.67 16.39 5.09
C SER A 319 -32.12 15.71 3.83
N LEU A 320 -30.82 15.39 3.78
CA LEU A 320 -30.20 14.66 2.67
C LEU A 320 -30.22 13.14 2.87
N ILE A 321 -30.46 12.66 4.09
CA ILE A 321 -30.45 11.24 4.41
C ILE A 321 -31.82 10.64 4.03
N SER A 322 -31.86 9.93 2.91
CA SER A 322 -33.08 9.29 2.43
C SER A 322 -33.33 7.93 3.08
N HIS A 323 -32.27 7.21 3.47
CA HIS A 323 -32.41 5.88 4.07
C HIS A 323 -31.42 5.62 5.21
N ARG A 324 -31.84 4.76 6.14
CA ARG A 324 -31.02 4.25 7.25
C ARG A 324 -31.17 2.74 7.28
N PHE A 325 -30.05 2.04 7.32
CA PHE A 325 -30.00 0.59 7.39
C PHE A 325 -29.00 0.14 8.44
N LYS A 326 -29.20 -1.03 9.01
CA LYS A 326 -28.18 -1.63 9.86
C LYS A 326 -27.08 -2.27 9.00
N ILE A 327 -25.84 -2.29 9.51
CA ILE A 327 -24.69 -2.84 8.76
C ILE A 327 -24.90 -4.30 8.33
N GLU A 328 -25.65 -5.10 9.09
CA GLU A 328 -25.95 -6.50 8.74
C GLU A 328 -26.80 -6.63 7.45
N GLN A 329 -27.47 -5.54 7.06
CA GLN A 329 -28.28 -5.47 5.84
C GLN A 329 -27.49 -4.96 4.64
N ALA A 330 -26.21 -4.59 4.80
CA ALA A 330 -25.44 -3.89 3.77
C ALA A 330 -25.46 -4.61 2.41
N GLU A 331 -25.30 -5.93 2.37
CA GLU A 331 -25.32 -6.68 1.10
C GLU A 331 -26.64 -6.51 0.34
N THR A 332 -27.78 -6.62 1.05
CA THR A 332 -29.11 -6.40 0.47
C THR A 332 -29.28 -4.95 0.01
N VAL A 333 -28.85 -3.99 0.84
CA VAL A 333 -28.93 -2.55 0.53
C VAL A 333 -28.15 -2.22 -0.73
N TYR A 334 -26.89 -2.64 -0.86
CA TYR A 334 -26.12 -2.42 -2.08
C TYR A 334 -26.76 -3.07 -3.30
N LYS A 335 -27.35 -4.26 -3.16
CA LYS A 335 -28.05 -4.92 -4.26
C LYS A 335 -29.27 -4.10 -4.71
N ASP A 336 -30.12 -3.69 -3.79
CA ASP A 336 -31.32 -2.91 -4.10
C ASP A 336 -30.97 -1.55 -4.71
N MET A 337 -29.93 -0.89 -4.19
CA MET A 337 -29.44 0.38 -4.72
C MET A 337 -28.86 0.25 -6.14
N LEU A 338 -28.21 -0.87 -6.46
CA LEU A 338 -27.71 -1.13 -7.83
C LEU A 338 -28.84 -1.44 -8.80
N ASP A 339 -29.90 -2.11 -8.32
CA ASP A 339 -31.09 -2.46 -9.08
C ASP A 339 -32.14 -1.32 -9.11
N ASN A 340 -31.83 -0.15 -8.52
CA ASN A 340 -32.72 1.00 -8.36
C ASN A 340 -34.07 0.65 -7.69
N LYS A 341 -34.10 -0.33 -6.78
CA LYS A 341 -35.26 -0.69 -5.97
C LYS A 341 -35.29 0.18 -4.70
N GLY A 342 -36.47 0.57 -4.22
CA GLY A 342 -36.58 1.32 -2.95
C GLY A 342 -36.62 2.84 -3.06
N GLY A 343 -36.65 3.41 -4.27
CA GLY A 343 -36.81 4.84 -4.50
C GLY A 343 -35.49 5.61 -4.66
N PRO A 344 -35.55 6.95 -4.73
CA PRO A 344 -34.35 7.75 -4.97
C PRO A 344 -33.41 7.73 -3.75
N TYR A 345 -32.19 7.25 -3.98
CA TYR A 345 -31.13 7.27 -2.99
C TYR A 345 -30.35 8.60 -3.08
N VAL A 346 -30.38 9.39 -2.01
CA VAL A 346 -29.60 10.63 -1.88
C VAL A 346 -28.43 10.37 -0.93
N GLY A 347 -28.66 10.39 0.39
CA GLY A 347 -27.74 9.91 1.41
C GLY A 347 -28.25 8.64 2.07
N VAL A 348 -27.40 7.64 2.22
CA VAL A 348 -27.74 6.37 2.91
C VAL A 348 -26.78 6.13 4.05
N VAL A 349 -27.32 6.04 5.26
CA VAL A 349 -26.53 5.81 6.47
C VAL A 349 -26.59 4.34 6.85
N LEU A 350 -25.42 3.74 7.06
CA LEU A 350 -25.27 2.47 7.74
C LEU A 350 -25.07 2.72 9.23
N GLN A 351 -25.90 2.07 10.04
CA GLN A 351 -25.88 2.12 11.50
C GLN A 351 -25.25 0.85 12.05
N TYR A 352 -24.43 1.00 13.08
CA TYR A 352 -23.70 -0.09 13.72
C TYR A 352 -24.27 -0.37 15.11
N PRO A 353 -24.15 -1.60 15.63
CA PRO A 353 -24.67 -1.94 16.94
C PRO A 353 -24.06 -1.08 18.06
N GLU A 354 -24.90 -0.39 18.82
CA GLU A 354 -24.55 0.23 20.09
C GLU A 354 -24.24 -0.87 21.12
N GLY A 355 -23.02 -1.40 21.10
CA GLY A 355 -22.54 -2.27 22.17
C GLY A 355 -22.57 -1.49 23.49
N SER A 356 -23.12 -2.11 24.55
CA SER A 356 -23.35 -1.55 25.89
C SER A 356 -22.26 -0.56 26.30
N SER A 357 -22.67 0.68 26.59
CA SER A 357 -21.87 1.89 26.80
C SER A 357 -20.95 1.88 28.03
N GLY A 358 -20.24 0.78 28.29
CA GLY A 358 -19.21 0.67 29.32
C GLY A 358 -17.83 0.59 28.69
N ALA A 359 -16.97 1.58 28.96
CA ALA A 359 -15.56 1.61 28.58
C ALA A 359 -14.75 0.35 28.96
N ASN A 360 -15.29 -0.52 29.84
CA ASN A 360 -14.63 -1.72 30.34
C ASN A 360 -14.91 -3.02 29.56
N ASN A 361 -15.83 -3.06 28.60
CA ASN A 361 -16.17 -4.31 27.86
C ASN A 361 -15.46 -4.48 26.50
N TYR A 362 -14.63 -3.53 26.06
CA TYR A 362 -13.95 -3.61 24.76
C TYR A 362 -12.71 -4.51 24.74
N LYS A 363 -12.26 -5.02 25.91
CA LYS A 363 -11.02 -5.79 26.04
C LYS A 363 -11.07 -7.23 25.48
N SER A 364 -12.24 -7.77 25.14
CA SER A 364 -12.39 -9.18 24.70
C SER A 364 -12.81 -9.33 23.23
N LEU A 365 -12.35 -8.45 22.33
CA LEU A 365 -12.70 -8.53 20.91
C LEU A 365 -11.75 -9.48 20.18
N GLU A 366 -12.30 -10.54 19.58
CA GLU A 366 -11.53 -11.56 18.84
C GLU A 366 -10.74 -10.93 17.68
N ARG A 367 -9.42 -11.21 17.65
CA ARG A 367 -8.53 -10.85 16.54
C ARG A 367 -8.27 -12.02 15.59
N THR A 368 -8.54 -13.24 16.06
CA THR A 368 -8.32 -14.49 15.33
C THR A 368 -9.66 -15.05 14.85
N ILE A 369 -9.69 -15.50 13.59
CA ILE A 369 -10.84 -16.18 12.99
C ILE A 369 -10.38 -17.56 12.54
N SER A 370 -11.10 -18.60 12.98
CA SER A 370 -10.92 -19.96 12.44
C SER A 370 -11.70 -20.12 11.14
N LEU A 371 -11.00 -20.53 10.08
CA LEU A 371 -11.60 -20.73 8.75
C LEU A 371 -12.05 -22.18 8.53
N ASN A 372 -11.47 -23.13 9.27
CA ASN A 372 -11.69 -24.56 9.12
C ASN A 372 -12.00 -25.25 10.46
N ALA A 373 -13.06 -24.82 11.15
CA ALA A 373 -13.48 -25.36 12.44
C ALA A 373 -13.80 -26.88 12.45
N ASN A 374 -13.99 -27.51 11.27
CA ASN A 374 -14.40 -28.91 11.14
C ASN A 374 -13.26 -29.91 10.89
N ARG A 375 -11.99 -29.48 10.85
CA ARG A 375 -10.87 -30.44 10.82
C ARG A 375 -10.62 -30.94 12.24
N ARG A 376 -11.04 -32.18 12.52
CA ARG A 376 -10.67 -32.89 13.76
C ARG A 376 -9.15 -32.84 13.90
N ARG A 377 -8.67 -32.19 14.96
CA ARG A 377 -7.28 -32.28 15.43
C ARG A 377 -6.95 -33.76 15.65
N THR A 378 -6.19 -34.36 14.73
CA THR A 378 -5.60 -35.67 14.99
C THR A 378 -4.42 -35.44 15.92
N SER A 379 -4.65 -35.69 17.21
CA SER A 379 -3.69 -35.51 18.31
C SER A 379 -2.58 -36.57 18.35
N ASN A 380 -1.97 -36.87 17.20
CA ASN A 380 -0.77 -37.69 17.10
C ASN A 380 0.31 -36.88 16.40
N ILE A 381 0.89 -35.91 17.11
CA ILE A 381 2.15 -35.28 16.70
C ILE A 381 3.26 -36.30 16.98
N GLN A 382 3.49 -37.20 16.03
CA GLN A 382 4.83 -37.76 15.86
C GLN A 382 5.72 -36.61 15.36
N GLN A 383 6.95 -36.53 15.86
CA GLN A 383 7.94 -35.52 15.47
C GLN A 383 7.99 -35.30 13.94
N ALA A 384 8.18 -34.01 13.56
CA ALA A 384 8.86 -33.53 12.34
C ALA A 384 8.04 -33.04 11.11
N ALA A 385 6.77 -32.61 11.23
CA ALA A 385 6.10 -31.86 10.15
C ALA A 385 6.06 -30.34 10.47
N PRO A 386 6.53 -29.44 9.58
CA PRO A 386 6.49 -28.00 9.82
C PRO A 386 5.05 -27.45 9.78
N THR A 387 4.64 -26.82 10.88
CA THR A 387 3.37 -26.09 11.00
C THR A 387 3.69 -24.60 11.02
N VAL A 388 3.14 -23.88 10.05
CA VAL A 388 3.67 -22.59 9.62
C VAL A 388 2.70 -21.46 9.95
N GLY A 389 3.21 -20.46 10.66
CA GLY A 389 2.64 -19.14 10.76
C GLY A 389 3.26 -18.20 9.72
N VAL A 390 2.45 -17.37 9.05
CA VAL A 390 2.96 -16.33 8.14
C VAL A 390 2.63 -14.94 8.69
N ILE A 391 3.66 -14.11 8.85
CA ILE A 391 3.54 -12.75 9.38
C ILE A 391 3.78 -11.78 8.22
N GLY A 392 2.75 -11.00 7.86
CA GLY A 392 2.76 -10.12 6.71
C GLY A 392 2.37 -10.81 5.39
N ALA A 393 1.71 -10.07 4.51
CA ALA A 393 1.35 -10.52 3.17
C ALA A 393 1.25 -9.32 2.21
N GLY A 394 2.37 -8.62 2.06
CA GLY A 394 2.51 -7.55 1.08
C GLY A 394 2.39 -8.06 -0.37
N LEU A 395 2.45 -7.15 -1.33
CA LEU A 395 2.36 -7.50 -2.76
C LEU A 395 3.36 -8.57 -3.18
N PHE A 396 4.61 -8.46 -2.71
CA PHE A 396 5.67 -9.42 -3.00
C PHE A 396 5.34 -10.82 -2.45
N GLY A 397 5.00 -10.89 -1.15
CA GLY A 397 4.63 -12.15 -0.49
C GLY A 397 3.45 -12.85 -1.18
N LYS A 398 2.40 -12.10 -1.55
CA LYS A 398 1.25 -12.65 -2.30
C LYS A 398 1.59 -13.12 -3.71
N ALA A 399 2.47 -12.40 -4.41
CA ALA A 399 2.79 -12.67 -5.79
C ALA A 399 3.72 -13.88 -5.95
N LEU A 400 4.67 -14.08 -5.03
CA LEU A 400 5.73 -15.08 -5.17
C LEU A 400 5.75 -16.12 -4.06
N LEU A 401 5.81 -15.72 -2.79
CA LEU A 401 6.09 -16.64 -1.68
C LEU A 401 4.88 -17.43 -1.20
N LEU A 402 3.71 -16.83 -1.03
CA LEU A 402 2.49 -17.56 -0.65
C LEU A 402 2.11 -18.64 -1.68
N PRO A 403 2.17 -18.38 -3.00
CA PRO A 403 2.02 -19.43 -4.00
C PRO A 403 3.08 -20.54 -3.87
N ALA A 404 4.33 -20.21 -3.59
CA ALA A 404 5.41 -21.18 -3.43
C ALA A 404 5.19 -22.06 -2.18
N LEU A 405 4.85 -21.45 -1.03
CA LEU A 405 4.52 -22.14 0.22
C LEU A 405 3.39 -23.16 0.02
N LYS A 406 2.30 -22.77 -0.67
CA LYS A 406 1.16 -23.65 -0.96
C LYS A 406 1.55 -24.90 -1.77
N LYS A 407 2.65 -24.86 -2.55
CA LYS A 407 3.14 -25.99 -3.34
C LYS A 407 4.06 -26.94 -2.56
N ILE A 408 4.33 -26.67 -1.28
CA ILE A 408 5.17 -27.52 -0.44
C ILE A 408 4.25 -28.51 0.30
N PRO A 409 4.20 -29.79 -0.10
CA PRO A 409 3.25 -30.73 0.48
C PRO A 409 3.58 -31.15 1.91
N SER A 410 4.80 -30.87 2.38
CA SER A 410 5.27 -31.25 3.71
C SER A 410 4.90 -30.26 4.82
N ILE A 411 4.26 -29.13 4.50
CA ILE A 411 3.93 -28.11 5.50
C ILE A 411 2.42 -27.99 5.72
N THR A 412 2.06 -27.56 6.93
CA THR A 412 0.71 -27.13 7.26
C THR A 412 0.68 -25.60 7.39
N LEU A 413 -0.14 -24.93 6.58
CA LEU A 413 -0.37 -23.48 6.68
C LEU A 413 -1.41 -23.21 7.77
N HIS A 414 -0.95 -22.90 8.98
CA HIS A 414 -1.84 -22.78 10.14
C HIS A 414 -2.46 -21.38 10.22
N THR A 415 -1.67 -20.35 10.57
CA THR A 415 -2.19 -18.99 10.79
C THR A 415 -1.47 -17.98 9.90
N ILE A 416 -2.21 -17.02 9.34
CA ILE A 416 -1.64 -15.83 8.68
C ILE A 416 -2.03 -14.55 9.43
N ALA A 417 -1.06 -13.67 9.65
CA ALA A 417 -1.25 -12.38 10.29
C ALA A 417 -0.96 -11.23 9.33
N THR A 418 -1.91 -10.30 9.15
CA THR A 418 -1.68 -9.01 8.48
C THR A 418 -2.43 -7.89 9.20
N SER A 419 -1.96 -6.65 9.09
CA SER A 419 -2.59 -5.50 9.78
C SER A 419 -4.01 -5.17 9.28
N SER A 420 -4.36 -5.56 8.05
CA SER A 420 -5.66 -5.28 7.43
C SER A 420 -6.59 -6.50 7.52
N SER A 421 -7.71 -6.36 8.23
CA SER A 421 -8.68 -7.44 8.46
C SER A 421 -9.22 -8.08 7.17
N THR A 422 -9.65 -7.26 6.21
CA THR A 422 -10.22 -7.72 4.93
C THR A 422 -9.18 -8.48 4.10
N ASN A 423 -7.96 -7.96 4.07
CA ASN A 423 -6.86 -8.57 3.36
C ASN A 423 -6.44 -9.91 4.00
N THR A 424 -6.35 -9.96 5.33
CA THR A 424 -6.00 -11.18 6.07
C THR A 424 -6.99 -12.29 5.75
N TYR A 425 -8.29 -12.06 5.91
CA TYR A 425 -9.32 -13.07 5.68
C TYR A 425 -9.32 -13.58 4.24
N HIS A 426 -9.26 -12.68 3.26
CA HIS A 426 -9.22 -13.05 1.84
C HIS A 426 -8.00 -13.90 1.50
N THR A 427 -6.81 -13.46 1.95
CA THR A 427 -5.55 -14.16 1.69
C THR A 427 -5.55 -15.54 2.36
N ALA A 428 -6.00 -15.62 3.61
CA ALA A 428 -6.09 -16.87 4.35
C ALA A 428 -6.97 -17.90 3.63
N LYS A 429 -8.17 -17.50 3.22
CA LYS A 429 -9.11 -18.37 2.48
C LYS A 429 -8.53 -18.83 1.14
N LYS A 430 -7.89 -17.94 0.39
CA LYS A 430 -7.30 -18.24 -0.93
C LYS A 430 -6.18 -19.28 -0.86
N TYR A 431 -5.27 -19.10 0.10
CA TYR A 431 -4.10 -19.97 0.21
C TYR A 431 -4.35 -21.21 1.07
N GLY A 432 -5.47 -21.26 1.79
CA GLY A 432 -5.92 -22.44 2.54
C GLY A 432 -5.36 -22.50 3.95
N PHE A 433 -5.21 -21.35 4.61
CA PHE A 433 -4.84 -21.28 6.02
C PHE A 433 -5.97 -21.78 6.92
N GLU A 434 -5.63 -22.36 8.06
CA GLU A 434 -6.58 -22.85 9.06
C GLU A 434 -7.20 -21.70 9.87
N GLU A 435 -6.38 -20.69 10.16
CA GLU A 435 -6.74 -19.49 10.92
C GLU A 435 -6.17 -18.23 10.27
N CYS A 436 -6.74 -17.09 10.64
CA CYS A 436 -6.21 -15.79 10.29
C CYS A 436 -6.36 -14.81 11.44
N THR A 437 -5.39 -13.90 11.59
CA THR A 437 -5.38 -12.92 12.68
C THR A 437 -4.88 -11.56 12.20
N THR A 438 -5.18 -10.51 12.96
CA THR A 438 -4.55 -9.19 12.75
C THR A 438 -3.37 -8.92 13.67
N ASP A 439 -3.13 -9.80 14.65
CA ASP A 439 -2.04 -9.68 15.62
C ASP A 439 -1.09 -10.87 15.47
N TYR A 440 0.15 -10.59 15.05
CA TYR A 440 1.14 -11.65 14.84
C TYR A 440 1.58 -12.31 16.15
N LYS A 441 1.36 -11.68 17.31
CA LYS A 441 1.69 -12.29 18.61
C LYS A 441 0.86 -13.54 18.89
N GLU A 442 -0.34 -13.63 18.32
CA GLU A 442 -1.17 -14.85 18.36
C GLU A 442 -0.46 -16.02 17.65
N ILE A 443 0.33 -15.76 16.61
CA ILE A 443 1.15 -16.78 15.94
C ILE A 443 2.29 -17.23 16.85
N LEU A 444 2.97 -16.27 17.50
CA LEU A 444 4.11 -16.57 18.36
C LEU A 444 3.69 -17.35 19.62
N GLY A 445 2.54 -17.01 20.21
CA GLY A 445 1.97 -17.68 21.37
C GLY A 445 1.34 -19.05 21.08
N ASN A 446 1.09 -19.39 19.81
CA ASN A 446 0.46 -20.66 19.45
C ASN A 446 1.46 -21.83 19.49
N GLY A 447 1.22 -22.79 20.39
CA GLY A 447 2.05 -24.00 20.54
C GLY A 447 2.01 -24.98 19.38
N ASP A 448 0.96 -24.94 18.54
CA ASP A 448 0.85 -25.81 17.35
C ASP A 448 1.76 -25.34 16.20
N ILE A 449 2.17 -24.06 16.20
CA ILE A 449 3.03 -23.45 15.19
C ILE A 449 4.49 -23.59 15.62
N ASN A 450 5.31 -24.24 14.79
CA ASN A 450 6.75 -24.40 15.06
C ASN A 450 7.64 -23.54 14.16
N SER A 451 7.11 -23.00 13.06
CA SER A 451 7.86 -22.23 12.08
C SER A 451 7.12 -20.95 11.71
N VAL A 452 7.85 -19.84 11.56
CA VAL A 452 7.30 -18.56 11.10
C VAL A 452 7.98 -18.10 9.81
N VAL A 453 7.20 -17.50 8.91
CA VAL A 453 7.68 -16.83 7.70
C VAL A 453 7.31 -15.35 7.79
N ILE A 454 8.31 -14.48 7.91
CA ILE A 454 8.16 -13.03 8.11
C ILE A 454 8.33 -12.30 6.76
N LEU A 455 7.25 -11.70 6.27
CA LEU A 455 7.10 -11.05 4.97
C LEU A 455 6.63 -9.59 5.11
N THR A 456 7.13 -8.90 6.12
CA THR A 456 6.75 -7.53 6.51
C THR A 456 7.66 -6.47 5.86
N PRO A 457 7.41 -5.16 6.06
CA PRO A 457 8.40 -4.13 5.76
C PRO A 457 9.71 -4.34 6.54
N HIS A 458 10.83 -3.86 5.99
CA HIS A 458 12.17 -4.16 6.52
C HIS A 458 12.36 -3.71 7.97
N SER A 459 11.79 -2.56 8.35
CA SER A 459 11.87 -2.00 9.71
C SER A 459 11.21 -2.83 10.80
N LEU A 460 10.38 -3.82 10.44
CA LEU A 460 9.75 -4.73 11.41
C LEU A 460 10.51 -6.04 11.58
N HIS A 461 11.49 -6.33 10.72
CA HIS A 461 12.15 -7.63 10.69
C HIS A 461 12.88 -7.93 12.00
N ALA A 462 13.74 -7.03 12.46
CA ALA A 462 14.57 -7.26 13.65
C ALA A 462 13.72 -7.64 14.87
N LYS A 463 12.73 -6.80 15.19
CA LYS A 463 11.80 -7.04 16.29
C LYS A 463 11.08 -8.39 16.17
N MET A 464 10.50 -8.69 15.01
CA MET A 464 9.74 -9.91 14.81
C MET A 464 10.62 -11.16 14.79
N VAL A 465 11.87 -11.05 14.32
CA VAL A 465 12.86 -12.12 14.36
C VAL A 465 13.24 -12.44 15.81
N CYS A 466 13.59 -11.43 16.62
CA CYS A 466 13.92 -11.62 18.04
C CYS A 466 12.74 -12.28 18.79
N GLU A 467 11.55 -11.69 18.70
CA GLU A 467 10.35 -12.22 19.38
C GLU A 467 10.00 -13.65 18.93
N ALA A 468 10.24 -14.00 17.66
CA ALA A 468 10.00 -15.36 17.17
C ALA A 468 11.06 -16.37 17.64
N LEU A 469 12.33 -15.97 17.70
CA LEU A 469 13.41 -16.80 18.25
C LEU A 469 13.19 -17.06 19.74
N GLU A 470 12.85 -16.03 20.51
CA GLU A 470 12.51 -16.13 21.94
C GLU A 470 11.29 -17.05 22.17
N ALA A 471 10.31 -17.03 21.27
CA ALA A 471 9.17 -17.96 21.28
C ALA A 471 9.53 -19.39 20.81
N GLY A 472 10.80 -19.67 20.54
CA GLY A 472 11.30 -20.99 20.14
C GLY A 472 10.88 -21.42 18.73
N LYS A 473 10.53 -20.48 17.84
CA LYS A 473 10.08 -20.79 16.48
C LYS A 473 11.26 -20.83 15.50
N HIS A 474 11.22 -21.74 14.53
CA HIS A 474 12.10 -21.63 13.36
C HIS A 474 11.69 -20.40 12.53
N VAL A 475 12.66 -19.57 12.15
CA VAL A 475 12.41 -18.28 11.51
C VAL A 475 12.95 -18.26 10.08
N PHE A 476 12.04 -18.07 9.12
CA PHE A 476 12.37 -17.57 7.80
C PHE A 476 11.96 -16.11 7.73
N VAL A 477 12.88 -15.21 7.38
CA VAL A 477 12.59 -13.78 7.20
C VAL A 477 13.00 -13.33 5.82
N GLU A 478 12.13 -12.60 5.13
CA GLU A 478 12.49 -11.97 3.86
C GLU A 478 13.65 -10.99 4.06
N LYS A 479 14.43 -10.75 3.01
CA LYS A 479 15.58 -9.84 3.13
C LYS A 479 15.16 -8.37 3.14
N PRO A 480 15.93 -7.49 3.79
CA PRO A 480 17.13 -7.74 4.58
C PRO A 480 16.81 -8.32 5.96
N LEU A 481 17.78 -8.84 6.69
CA LEU A 481 17.55 -9.30 8.07
C LEU A 481 17.07 -8.16 9.00
N CYS A 482 17.66 -6.98 8.84
CA CYS A 482 17.43 -5.77 9.62
C CYS A 482 17.95 -4.55 8.83
N ILE A 483 17.70 -3.33 9.33
CA ILE A 483 18.08 -2.08 8.64
C ILE A 483 19.19 -1.30 9.34
N GLY A 484 19.58 -1.69 10.55
CA GLY A 484 20.66 -1.05 11.33
C GLY A 484 21.63 -2.04 11.96
N VAL A 485 22.79 -1.53 12.38
CA VAL A 485 23.84 -2.33 13.06
C VAL A 485 23.37 -2.71 14.47
N GLU A 486 22.73 -1.78 15.18
CA GLU A 486 22.20 -2.01 16.53
C GLU A 486 21.13 -3.11 16.53
N GLU A 487 20.29 -3.14 15.49
CA GLU A 487 19.30 -4.21 15.29
C GLU A 487 19.95 -5.57 14.99
N LEU A 488 21.07 -5.58 14.25
CA LEU A 488 21.82 -6.82 14.02
C LEU A 488 22.42 -7.37 15.32
N ASP A 489 22.99 -6.50 16.15
CA ASP A 489 23.54 -6.87 17.46
C ASP A 489 22.44 -7.48 18.35
N GLN A 490 21.25 -6.87 18.38
CA GLN A 490 20.08 -7.41 19.10
C GLN A 490 19.69 -8.82 18.62
N ILE A 491 19.66 -9.05 17.31
CA ILE A 491 19.33 -10.37 16.75
C ILE A 491 20.41 -11.40 17.11
N MET A 492 21.69 -11.01 17.08
CA MET A 492 22.81 -11.87 17.44
C MET A 492 22.76 -12.26 18.92
N GLU A 493 22.43 -11.31 19.79
CA GLU A 493 22.24 -11.53 21.23
C GLU A 493 21.06 -12.48 21.48
N ALA A 494 19.87 -12.18 20.95
CA ALA A 494 18.68 -13.03 21.09
C ALA A 494 18.94 -14.46 20.58
N TYR A 495 19.61 -14.61 19.44
CA TYR A 495 19.98 -15.92 18.91
C TYR A 495 20.95 -16.67 19.84
N SER A 496 21.95 -15.98 20.39
CA SER A 496 22.93 -16.54 21.32
C SER A 496 22.27 -17.02 22.62
N GLU A 497 21.36 -16.23 23.19
CA GLU A 497 20.61 -16.58 24.40
C GLU A 497 19.74 -17.82 24.20
N VAL A 498 19.00 -17.90 23.10
CA VAL A 498 18.17 -19.07 22.76
C VAL A 498 19.05 -20.31 22.55
N ARG A 499 20.20 -20.15 21.91
CA ARG A 499 21.18 -21.23 21.72
C ARG A 499 21.74 -21.76 23.03
N ASN A 500 21.93 -20.89 24.03
CA ASN A 500 22.49 -21.26 25.33
C ASN A 500 21.42 -21.85 26.28
N SER A 501 20.15 -21.52 26.08
CA SER A 501 19.04 -21.91 26.97
C SER A 501 18.30 -23.18 26.55
N THR A 502 18.46 -23.64 25.30
CA THR A 502 17.69 -24.77 24.76
C THR A 502 18.56 -25.76 23.99
N SER A 503 18.25 -27.06 24.10
CA SER A 503 18.93 -28.12 23.34
C SER A 503 18.52 -28.15 21.86
N SER A 504 17.38 -27.55 21.51
CA SER A 504 16.83 -27.51 20.16
C SER A 504 16.90 -26.09 19.62
N ILE A 505 18.04 -25.75 19.01
CA ILE A 505 18.31 -24.41 18.49
C ILE A 505 17.40 -24.14 17.28
N PRO A 506 16.56 -23.09 17.32
CA PRO A 506 15.75 -22.72 16.17
C PRO A 506 16.61 -22.36 14.95
N LEU A 507 16.08 -22.64 13.76
CA LEU A 507 16.75 -22.28 12.51
C LEU A 507 16.43 -20.83 12.20
N LEU A 508 17.44 -20.01 11.86
CA LEU A 508 17.26 -18.67 11.33
C LEU A 508 17.74 -18.64 9.88
N MET A 509 16.85 -18.30 8.96
CA MET A 509 17.16 -18.18 7.54
C MET A 509 16.62 -16.86 6.98
N VAL A 510 17.47 -16.16 6.23
CA VAL A 510 17.10 -14.96 5.48
C VAL A 510 16.82 -15.35 4.02
N GLY A 511 15.86 -14.67 3.37
CA GLY A 511 15.46 -14.84 1.97
C GLY A 511 16.53 -14.46 0.94
N TYR A 512 17.76 -14.96 1.09
CA TYR A 512 18.83 -14.84 0.11
C TYR A 512 18.68 -15.88 -1.00
N ASN A 513 17.58 -15.83 -1.73
CA ASN A 513 17.16 -16.81 -2.73
C ASN A 513 18.23 -17.21 -3.77
N ARG A 514 19.16 -16.31 -4.11
CA ARG A 514 20.11 -16.47 -5.23
C ARG A 514 21.01 -17.69 -5.06
N ARG A 515 21.44 -18.01 -3.83
CA ARG A 515 22.24 -19.21 -3.56
C ARG A 515 21.50 -20.51 -3.84
N PHE A 516 20.17 -20.49 -3.80
CA PHE A 516 19.30 -21.65 -4.07
C PHE A 516 18.88 -21.75 -5.54
N SER A 517 19.31 -20.80 -6.39
CA SER A 517 19.12 -20.92 -7.83
C SER A 517 19.80 -22.20 -8.35
N PRO A 518 19.15 -22.97 -9.26
CA PRO A 518 19.80 -24.07 -9.97
C PRO A 518 21.09 -23.65 -10.68
N HIS A 519 21.17 -22.41 -11.14
CA HIS A 519 22.39 -21.86 -11.73
C HIS A 519 23.49 -21.66 -10.69
N ALA A 520 23.17 -21.06 -9.53
CA ALA A 520 24.14 -20.85 -8.45
C ALA A 520 24.65 -22.17 -7.87
N ALA A 521 23.74 -23.13 -7.61
CA ALA A 521 24.10 -24.45 -7.14
C ALA A 521 25.07 -25.15 -8.10
N LYS A 522 24.80 -25.08 -9.41
CA LYS A 522 25.69 -25.65 -10.43
C LYS A 522 27.04 -24.92 -10.49
N MET A 523 27.08 -23.59 -10.36
CA MET A 523 28.35 -22.87 -10.26
C MET A 523 29.16 -23.32 -9.04
N ALA A 524 28.53 -23.43 -7.88
CA ALA A 524 29.18 -23.89 -6.65
C ALA A 524 29.73 -25.32 -6.78
N GLU A 525 29.03 -26.23 -7.47
CA GLU A 525 29.51 -27.58 -7.77
C GLU A 525 30.86 -27.56 -8.50
N TYR A 526 31.00 -26.76 -9.57
CA TYR A 526 32.27 -26.62 -10.29
C TYR A 526 33.36 -25.98 -9.43
N LEU A 527 32.99 -24.96 -8.63
CA LEU A 527 33.92 -24.23 -7.77
C LEU A 527 34.38 -25.05 -6.55
N SER A 528 33.67 -26.13 -6.19
CA SER A 528 34.04 -26.99 -5.05
C SER A 528 35.42 -27.66 -5.18
N SER A 529 35.90 -27.80 -6.42
CA SER A 529 37.19 -28.43 -6.74
C SER A 529 38.31 -27.43 -7.05
N ARG A 530 38.05 -26.12 -6.90
CA ARG A 530 39.03 -25.07 -7.18
C ARG A 530 40.23 -25.14 -6.23
N ARG A 531 41.38 -24.66 -6.68
CA ARG A 531 42.61 -24.58 -5.87
C ARG A 531 42.97 -23.15 -5.49
N ASP A 532 42.77 -22.21 -6.40
CA ASP A 532 43.16 -20.81 -6.19
C ASP A 532 41.97 -19.92 -5.77
N PRO A 533 42.26 -18.75 -5.16
CA PRO A 533 41.25 -17.73 -4.90
C PRO A 533 40.52 -17.27 -6.16
N LEU A 534 39.27 -16.86 -6.00
CA LEU A 534 38.41 -16.38 -7.07
C LEU A 534 38.59 -14.89 -7.35
N VAL A 535 38.43 -14.50 -8.61
CA VAL A 535 38.10 -13.12 -8.99
C VAL A 535 36.66 -13.11 -9.51
N LEU A 536 35.78 -12.36 -8.85
CA LEU A 536 34.35 -12.28 -9.20
C LEU A 536 33.97 -10.88 -9.68
N ASN A 537 33.11 -10.81 -10.69
CA ASN A 537 32.45 -9.58 -11.13
C ASN A 537 30.95 -9.82 -11.21
N TYR A 538 30.16 -9.07 -10.42
CA TYR A 538 28.71 -9.13 -10.39
C TYR A 538 28.15 -7.78 -10.81
N ARG A 539 27.62 -7.71 -12.02
CA ARG A 539 26.95 -6.52 -12.55
C ARG A 539 25.45 -6.61 -12.38
N VAL A 540 24.85 -5.57 -11.83
CA VAL A 540 23.43 -5.44 -11.56
C VAL A 540 22.90 -4.14 -12.18
N ASN A 541 21.91 -4.26 -13.05
CA ASN A 541 21.16 -3.19 -13.68
C ASN A 541 19.69 -3.28 -13.24
N PRO A 542 19.37 -2.76 -12.04
CA PRO A 542 18.07 -3.01 -11.44
C PRO A 542 17.02 -1.96 -11.85
N GLY A 543 17.44 -0.95 -12.62
CA GLY A 543 16.62 0.16 -13.09
C GLY A 543 16.29 1.23 -12.03
N PHE A 544 15.76 2.35 -12.51
CA PHE A 544 15.42 3.52 -11.71
C PHE A 544 14.22 3.29 -10.79
N VAL A 545 14.33 3.81 -9.57
CA VAL A 545 13.26 3.92 -8.58
C VAL A 545 13.13 5.40 -8.18
N PRO A 546 11.92 6.00 -8.16
CA PRO A 546 11.74 7.39 -7.75
C PRO A 546 12.23 7.70 -6.34
N LYS A 547 12.70 8.93 -6.10
CA LYS A 547 13.30 9.36 -4.82
C LYS A 547 12.35 9.32 -3.62
N ASP A 548 11.07 9.53 -3.88
CA ASP A 548 9.95 9.48 -2.93
C ASP A 548 9.47 8.06 -2.61
N HIS A 549 10.04 7.04 -3.25
CA HIS A 549 9.68 5.65 -3.00
C HIS A 549 10.21 5.15 -1.64
N TRP A 550 9.40 4.36 -0.92
CA TRP A 550 9.68 3.88 0.45
C TRP A 550 11.02 3.19 0.64
N VAL A 551 11.57 2.55 -0.40
CA VAL A 551 12.89 1.87 -0.35
C VAL A 551 14.04 2.82 0.01
N HIS A 552 13.87 4.12 -0.26
CA HIS A 552 14.83 5.18 0.07
C HIS A 552 14.56 5.84 1.43
N SER A 553 13.45 5.47 2.08
CA SER A 553 13.15 5.92 3.44
C SER A 553 14.14 5.28 4.40
N LYS A 554 14.87 6.09 5.16
CA LYS A 554 15.78 5.59 6.21
C LYS A 554 15.05 4.77 7.27
N GLU A 555 13.82 5.16 7.61
CA GLU A 555 13.02 4.53 8.67
C GLU A 555 12.35 3.22 8.24
N GLU A 556 12.11 3.02 6.95
CA GLU A 556 11.31 1.88 6.47
C GLU A 556 12.10 0.97 5.52
N GLY A 557 12.77 1.55 4.53
CA GLY A 557 13.50 0.81 3.50
C GLY A 557 14.98 0.61 3.79
N GLY A 558 15.60 1.51 4.57
CA GLY A 558 17.04 1.60 4.82
C GLY A 558 17.78 2.22 3.65
N SER A 559 17.91 1.47 2.56
CA SER A 559 18.35 1.91 1.23
C SER A 559 18.31 0.72 0.26
N ARG A 560 18.60 0.92 -1.02
CA ARG A 560 18.81 -0.20 -1.94
C ARG A 560 20.09 -1.00 -1.67
N VAL A 561 21.07 -0.39 -0.99
CA VAL A 561 22.25 -1.12 -0.49
C VAL A 561 21.78 -2.17 0.50
N ILE A 562 21.03 -1.74 1.52
CA ILE A 562 20.50 -2.65 2.55
C ILE A 562 19.52 -3.65 1.94
N GLY A 563 18.54 -3.17 1.18
CA GLY A 563 17.42 -3.97 0.72
C GLY A 563 17.64 -4.81 -0.54
N GLU A 564 18.67 -4.57 -1.36
CA GLU A 564 18.90 -5.34 -2.60
C GLU A 564 20.34 -5.85 -2.73
N ILE A 565 21.35 -5.03 -2.40
CA ILE A 565 22.77 -5.41 -2.57
C ILE A 565 23.17 -6.58 -1.66
N CYS A 566 22.48 -6.75 -0.53
CA CYS A 566 22.65 -7.90 0.35
C CYS A 566 22.56 -9.24 -0.38
N HIS A 567 21.72 -9.37 -1.43
CA HIS A 567 21.65 -10.60 -2.23
C HIS A 567 22.97 -10.92 -2.95
N PHE A 568 23.67 -9.89 -3.44
CA PHE A 568 24.86 -10.07 -4.26
C PHE A 568 26.09 -10.32 -3.40
N VAL A 569 26.17 -9.65 -2.24
CA VAL A 569 27.14 -9.97 -1.18
C VAL A 569 26.97 -11.43 -0.78
N ASP A 570 25.74 -11.85 -0.49
CA ASP A 570 25.43 -13.21 -0.09
C ASP A 570 25.79 -14.25 -1.16
N THR A 571 25.48 -13.95 -2.42
CA THR A 571 25.80 -14.83 -3.55
C THR A 571 27.31 -14.99 -3.72
N MET A 572 28.09 -13.91 -3.58
CA MET A 572 29.55 -14.00 -3.65
C MET A 572 30.13 -14.78 -2.46
N GLN A 573 29.61 -14.59 -1.25
CA GLN A 573 29.98 -15.39 -0.08
C GLN A 573 29.67 -16.87 -0.30
N PHE A 574 28.51 -17.20 -0.87
CA PHE A 574 28.15 -18.57 -1.22
C PHE A 574 29.06 -19.16 -2.30
N LEU A 575 29.39 -18.44 -3.37
CA LEU A 575 30.24 -18.98 -4.44
C LEU A 575 31.71 -19.13 -4.00
N THR A 576 32.20 -18.24 -3.13
CA THR A 576 33.56 -18.33 -2.58
C THR A 576 33.67 -19.36 -1.46
N GLN A 577 32.58 -19.66 -0.73
CA GLN A 577 32.62 -20.40 0.53
C GLN A 577 33.57 -19.75 1.56
N ALA A 578 33.67 -18.42 1.52
CA ALA A 578 34.58 -17.63 2.35
C ALA A 578 33.89 -16.35 2.83
N TYR A 579 34.32 -15.80 3.96
CA TYR A 579 33.70 -14.62 4.57
C TYR A 579 34.29 -13.32 4.02
N PRO A 580 33.49 -12.29 3.69
CA PRO A 580 33.99 -10.94 3.49
C PRO A 580 34.76 -10.47 4.74
N VAL A 581 35.95 -9.91 4.53
CA VAL A 581 36.81 -9.36 5.60
C VAL A 581 37.12 -7.88 5.43
N ARG A 582 36.89 -7.33 4.22
CA ARG A 582 37.09 -5.90 3.93
C ARG A 582 36.25 -5.48 2.73
N VAL A 583 35.74 -4.25 2.77
CA VAL A 583 34.96 -3.64 1.70
C VAL A 583 35.44 -2.22 1.40
N TYR A 584 35.44 -1.85 0.13
CA TYR A 584 35.55 -0.47 -0.35
C TYR A 584 34.40 -0.20 -1.30
N ALA A 585 33.78 0.98 -1.22
CA ALA A 585 32.68 1.34 -2.10
C ALA A 585 32.74 2.82 -2.50
N GLU A 586 32.35 3.09 -3.74
CA GLU A 586 32.27 4.42 -4.33
C GLU A 586 30.88 4.61 -4.97
N ARG A 587 30.32 5.83 -4.91
CA ARG A 587 29.05 6.19 -5.56
C ARG A 587 29.25 7.20 -6.68
N ALA A 588 28.39 7.14 -7.70
CA ALA A 588 28.30 8.21 -8.69
C ALA A 588 27.92 9.53 -8.00
N SER A 589 28.50 10.64 -8.46
CA SER A 589 28.26 11.98 -7.90
C SER A 589 27.49 12.86 -8.90
N GLY A 590 26.50 13.61 -8.42
CA GLY A 590 25.60 14.42 -9.23
C GLY A 590 24.54 15.16 -8.41
N ASN A 591 23.60 15.84 -9.07
CA ASN A 591 22.56 16.65 -8.39
C ASN A 591 21.41 15.85 -7.75
N ASP A 592 21.40 14.52 -7.92
CA ASP A 592 20.40 13.61 -7.33
C ASP A 592 18.95 13.92 -7.72
N ARG A 593 18.74 14.52 -8.91
CA ARG A 593 17.40 14.90 -9.44
C ARG A 593 16.86 13.92 -10.47
N THR A 594 17.69 13.52 -11.43
CA THR A 594 17.29 12.64 -12.56
C THR A 594 17.73 11.19 -12.36
N ILE A 595 18.77 10.99 -11.56
CA ILE A 595 19.27 9.71 -11.07
C ILE A 595 19.39 9.80 -9.55
N ILE A 596 19.31 8.65 -8.89
CA ILE A 596 19.62 8.56 -7.46
C ILE A 596 21.07 8.11 -7.33
N ASN A 597 21.92 8.97 -6.79
CA ASN A 597 23.36 8.73 -6.72
C ASN A 597 23.68 7.48 -5.87
N SER A 598 22.94 7.27 -4.78
CA SER A 598 23.07 6.10 -3.90
C SER A 598 22.65 4.78 -4.55
N ASP A 599 22.07 4.82 -5.75
CA ASP A 599 21.69 3.64 -6.53
C ASP A 599 22.68 3.32 -7.66
N ASN A 600 23.82 4.00 -7.71
CA ASN A 600 24.84 3.84 -8.74
C ASN A 600 26.21 3.71 -8.08
N LEU A 601 26.63 2.48 -7.83
CA LEU A 601 27.74 2.13 -6.94
C LEU A 601 28.72 1.16 -7.61
N ALA A 602 29.99 1.32 -7.28
CA ALA A 602 31.03 0.32 -7.50
C ALA A 602 31.56 -0.14 -6.13
N ILE A 603 31.53 -1.44 -5.87
CA ILE A 603 31.87 -2.03 -4.57
C ILE A 603 32.92 -3.11 -4.80
N THR A 604 33.98 -3.12 -3.99
CA THR A 604 35.01 -4.16 -3.99
C THR A 604 35.05 -4.85 -2.63
N LEU A 605 34.99 -6.18 -2.64
CA LEU A 605 35.01 -7.05 -1.48
C LEU A 605 36.29 -7.90 -1.47
N LYS A 606 36.92 -8.02 -0.31
CA LYS A 606 38.00 -8.98 -0.04
C LYS A 606 37.45 -10.09 0.85
N PHE A 607 37.73 -11.35 0.49
CA PHE A 607 37.30 -12.53 1.24
C PHE A 607 38.46 -13.17 2.01
N SER A 608 38.12 -13.94 3.05
CA SER A 608 39.07 -14.58 3.97
C SER A 608 39.99 -15.61 3.32
N ASP A 609 39.57 -16.23 2.22
CA ASP A 609 40.38 -17.17 1.43
C ASP A 609 41.31 -16.47 0.43
N GLY A 610 41.28 -15.14 0.39
CA GLY A 610 42.04 -14.33 -0.55
C GLY A 610 41.28 -13.93 -1.81
N SER A 611 40.05 -14.43 -2.04
CA SER A 611 39.23 -14.06 -3.20
C SER A 611 38.90 -12.57 -3.20
N VAL A 612 38.67 -12.00 -4.38
CA VAL A 612 38.24 -10.60 -4.55
C VAL A 612 37.00 -10.57 -5.43
N GLY A 613 35.98 -9.83 -5.00
CA GLY A 613 34.74 -9.65 -5.73
C GLY A 613 34.44 -8.19 -6.00
N ASN A 614 33.90 -7.89 -7.17
CA ASN A 614 33.39 -6.57 -7.52
C ASN A 614 31.88 -6.62 -7.77
N ILE A 615 31.13 -5.71 -7.18
CA ILE A 615 29.72 -5.49 -7.48
C ILE A 615 29.59 -4.12 -8.16
N ILE A 616 29.07 -4.13 -9.39
CA ILE A 616 28.67 -2.91 -10.09
C ILE A 616 27.15 -2.84 -10.04
N TYR A 617 26.62 -1.86 -9.33
CA TYR A 617 25.19 -1.66 -9.16
C TYR A 617 24.79 -0.35 -9.85
N ALA A 618 24.09 -0.43 -10.98
CA ALA A 618 23.84 0.71 -11.87
C ALA A 618 22.35 0.88 -12.18
N ALA A 619 21.61 1.60 -11.33
CA ALA A 619 20.19 1.88 -11.54
C ALA A 619 19.89 2.83 -12.72
N SER A 620 20.89 3.53 -13.25
CA SER A 620 20.76 4.40 -14.42
C SER A 620 20.77 3.64 -15.76
N GLY A 621 20.95 2.32 -15.75
CA GLY A 621 20.96 1.50 -16.96
C GLY A 621 19.57 1.31 -17.60
N ASP A 622 19.55 1.08 -18.91
CA ASP A 622 18.32 0.77 -19.63
C ASP A 622 17.82 -0.64 -19.28
N LYS A 623 16.52 -0.78 -18.99
CA LYS A 623 15.89 -2.06 -18.62
C LYS A 623 15.85 -3.09 -19.76
N ALA A 624 16.12 -2.69 -21.01
CA ALA A 624 16.28 -3.60 -22.14
C ALA A 624 17.59 -4.41 -22.07
N PHE A 625 18.56 -3.96 -21.29
CA PHE A 625 19.80 -4.69 -21.04
C PHE A 625 19.63 -5.72 -19.92
N SER A 626 20.47 -6.77 -19.89
CA SER A 626 20.34 -7.83 -18.88
C SER A 626 20.47 -7.28 -17.46
N ARG A 627 19.65 -7.81 -16.55
CA ARG A 627 19.54 -7.29 -15.19
C ARG A 627 20.74 -7.71 -14.36
N GLU A 628 21.11 -8.98 -14.40
CA GLU A 628 22.14 -9.57 -13.54
C GLU A 628 23.14 -10.35 -14.39
N ARG A 629 24.43 -10.14 -14.14
CA ARG A 629 25.50 -10.94 -14.75
C ARG A 629 26.59 -11.22 -13.73
N ILE A 630 26.98 -12.49 -13.61
CA ILE A 630 28.04 -12.95 -12.72
C ILE A 630 29.14 -13.55 -13.57
N GLU A 631 30.38 -13.13 -13.34
CA GLU A 631 31.59 -13.65 -13.99
C GLU A 631 32.55 -14.11 -12.89
N VAL A 632 33.05 -15.33 -13.00
CA VAL A 632 33.96 -15.94 -12.01
C VAL A 632 35.17 -16.48 -12.75
N PHE A 633 36.36 -16.02 -12.35
CA PHE A 633 37.65 -16.42 -12.92
C PHE A 633 38.47 -17.16 -11.87
N PHE A 634 38.98 -18.34 -12.24
CA PHE A 634 39.74 -19.23 -11.35
C PHE A 634 40.48 -20.30 -12.15
N ASP A 635 41.65 -20.76 -11.71
CA ASP A 635 42.36 -21.93 -12.25
C ASP A 635 42.46 -22.01 -13.80
N GLY A 636 42.56 -20.86 -14.49
CA GLY A 636 42.55 -20.79 -15.97
C GLY A 636 41.19 -21.03 -16.64
N ASN A 637 40.13 -21.13 -15.84
CA ASN A 637 38.74 -21.35 -16.23
C ASN A 637 37.89 -20.08 -15.99
N THR A 638 36.70 -20.06 -16.59
CA THR A 638 35.75 -18.95 -16.39
C THR A 638 34.31 -19.46 -16.37
N ILE A 639 33.50 -18.91 -15.48
CA ILE A 639 32.04 -19.15 -15.45
C ILE A 639 31.33 -17.81 -15.66
N VAL A 640 30.33 -17.81 -16.54
CA VAL A 640 29.51 -16.64 -16.83
C VAL A 640 28.04 -17.01 -16.67
N CYS A 641 27.35 -16.39 -15.72
CA CYS A 641 25.90 -16.54 -15.52
C CYS A 641 25.17 -15.24 -15.91
N ASP A 642 24.26 -15.34 -16.87
CA ASP A 642 23.38 -14.26 -17.29
C ASP A 642 21.96 -14.49 -16.74
N ASP A 643 21.51 -13.54 -15.92
CA ASP A 643 20.17 -13.43 -15.34
C ASP A 643 19.67 -14.65 -14.57
N PHE A 644 20.52 -15.61 -14.18
CA PHE A 644 20.05 -16.94 -13.72
C PHE A 644 19.09 -17.61 -14.73
N ARG A 645 19.36 -17.39 -16.03
CA ARG A 645 18.69 -18.07 -17.17
C ARG A 645 19.66 -18.93 -17.96
N ARG A 646 20.91 -18.51 -18.02
CA ARG A 646 21.96 -19.18 -18.77
C ARG A 646 23.28 -19.08 -18.04
N THR A 647 23.97 -20.20 -17.87
CA THR A 647 25.35 -20.25 -17.40
C THR A 647 26.22 -20.89 -18.47
N HIS A 648 27.34 -20.25 -18.80
CA HIS A 648 28.39 -20.79 -19.64
C HIS A 648 29.59 -21.14 -18.76
N PHE A 649 30.13 -22.34 -18.95
CA PHE A 649 31.34 -22.80 -18.29
C PHE A 649 32.43 -22.93 -19.36
N TYR A 650 33.49 -22.14 -19.22
CA TYR A 650 34.68 -22.14 -20.06
C TYR A 650 35.75 -22.93 -19.31
N LEU A 651 35.88 -24.22 -19.62
CA LEU A 651 36.72 -25.16 -18.90
C LEU A 651 37.75 -25.80 -19.84
N GLY A 652 39.04 -25.57 -19.60
CA GLY A 652 40.11 -26.16 -20.43
C GLY A 652 39.96 -25.91 -21.93
N GLY A 653 39.51 -24.71 -22.32
CA GLY A 653 39.25 -24.32 -23.72
C GLY A 653 37.94 -24.84 -24.32
N LYS A 654 37.12 -25.59 -23.57
CA LYS A 654 35.79 -26.05 -24.00
C LYS A 654 34.68 -25.22 -23.36
N ILE A 655 33.54 -25.09 -24.06
CA ILE A 655 32.37 -24.37 -23.56
C ILE A 655 31.24 -25.35 -23.29
N SER A 656 30.77 -25.43 -22.05
CA SER A 656 29.51 -26.10 -21.70
C SER A 656 28.44 -25.06 -21.34
N LYS A 657 27.17 -25.40 -21.57
CA LYS A 657 26.03 -24.48 -21.38
C LYS A 657 24.99 -25.13 -20.48
N PHE A 658 24.49 -24.38 -19.52
CA PHE A 658 23.32 -24.73 -18.72
C PHE A 658 22.26 -23.63 -18.90
N LYS A 659 21.05 -24.01 -19.29
CA LYS A 659 19.97 -23.06 -19.58
C LYS A 659 18.66 -23.58 -19.02
N THR A 660 17.87 -22.68 -18.45
CA THR A 660 16.50 -22.92 -17.99
C THR A 660 15.50 -22.26 -18.96
N SER A 661 14.25 -22.71 -18.92
CA SER A 661 13.16 -22.12 -19.72
C SER A 661 12.74 -20.74 -19.21
N SER A 662 12.95 -20.49 -17.92
CA SER A 662 12.52 -19.31 -17.18
C SER A 662 13.68 -18.73 -16.34
N GLN A 663 13.46 -17.58 -15.72
CA GLN A 663 14.43 -17.00 -14.80
C GLN A 663 14.34 -17.70 -13.44
N GLU A 664 15.35 -18.49 -13.07
CA GLU A 664 15.32 -19.32 -11.87
C GLU A 664 16.14 -18.67 -10.74
N GLN A 665 15.54 -17.73 -10.01
CA GLN A 665 16.24 -16.99 -8.93
C GLN A 665 16.29 -17.73 -7.59
N GLY A 666 15.62 -18.88 -7.44
CA GLY A 666 15.71 -19.75 -6.26
C GLY A 666 14.60 -19.63 -5.21
N TYR A 667 13.52 -18.89 -5.45
CA TYR A 667 12.47 -18.66 -4.43
C TYR A 667 11.72 -19.92 -3.96
N GLU A 668 11.45 -20.88 -4.86
CA GLU A 668 10.79 -22.12 -4.44
C GLU A 668 11.79 -23.05 -3.73
N GLN A 669 13.04 -23.05 -4.18
CA GLN A 669 14.10 -23.89 -3.67
C GLN A 669 14.52 -23.46 -2.25
N GLU A 670 14.60 -22.15 -1.98
CA GLU A 670 14.95 -21.64 -0.64
C GLU A 670 13.91 -22.02 0.41
N LEU A 671 12.61 -21.90 0.08
CA LEU A 671 11.52 -22.25 1.00
C LEU A 671 11.48 -23.76 1.26
N ARG A 672 11.64 -24.57 0.20
CA ARG A 672 11.74 -26.03 0.34
C ARG A 672 12.92 -26.42 1.23
N HIS A 673 14.09 -25.83 0.99
CA HIS A 673 15.28 -26.05 1.79
C HIS A 673 15.05 -25.72 3.28
N PHE A 674 14.44 -24.57 3.58
CA PHE A 674 14.09 -24.19 4.95
C PHE A 674 13.23 -25.26 5.63
N PHE A 675 12.13 -25.68 5.01
CA PHE A 675 11.22 -26.66 5.62
C PHE A 675 11.77 -28.08 5.66
N ASP A 676 12.58 -28.48 4.67
CA ASP A 676 13.28 -29.77 4.71
C ASP A 676 14.32 -29.79 5.83
N ALA A 677 14.99 -28.66 6.12
CA ALA A 677 15.88 -28.53 7.26
C ALA A 677 15.14 -28.57 8.60
N VAL A 678 14.00 -27.88 8.72
CA VAL A 678 13.12 -27.96 9.91
C VAL A 678 12.64 -29.40 10.15
N SER A 679 12.30 -30.12 9.07
CA SER A 679 11.84 -31.51 9.15
C SER A 679 12.96 -32.53 9.41
N GLY A 680 14.23 -32.10 9.48
CA GLY A 680 15.39 -32.98 9.58
C GLY A 680 15.71 -33.81 8.33
N ARG A 681 15.08 -33.51 7.19
CA ARG A 681 15.31 -34.19 5.90
C ARG A 681 16.57 -33.72 5.18
N SER A 682 17.05 -32.53 5.53
CA SER A 682 18.29 -31.96 5.01
C SER A 682 19.04 -31.20 6.11
N THR A 683 20.35 -31.05 5.94
CA THR A 683 21.14 -30.14 6.76
C THR A 683 21.01 -28.72 6.25
N ALA A 684 20.85 -27.74 7.14
CA ALA A 684 20.83 -26.34 6.74
C ALA A 684 22.14 -25.95 6.03
N VAL A 685 22.04 -25.59 4.74
CA VAL A 685 23.17 -25.11 3.93
C VAL A 685 23.58 -23.68 4.32
N VAL A 686 22.72 -22.97 5.05
CA VAL A 686 22.99 -21.64 5.59
C VAL A 686 23.30 -21.78 7.07
N ASN A 687 24.47 -21.30 7.50
CA ASN A 687 24.76 -21.13 8.91
C ASN A 687 24.53 -19.66 9.33
N ASN A 688 24.34 -19.40 10.62
CA ASN A 688 24.01 -18.03 11.07
C ASN A 688 25.16 -17.05 10.88
N ARG A 689 26.41 -17.53 10.90
CA ARG A 689 27.57 -16.68 10.62
C ARG A 689 27.52 -16.14 9.19
N ASP A 690 27.09 -16.94 8.21
CA ASP A 690 26.90 -16.49 6.83
C ASP A 690 25.90 -15.33 6.79
N VAL A 691 24.75 -15.50 7.47
CA VAL A 691 23.67 -14.51 7.51
C VAL A 691 24.13 -13.21 8.14
N PHE A 692 24.77 -13.28 9.31
CA PHE A 692 25.25 -12.10 10.02
C PHE A 692 26.38 -11.41 9.26
N THR A 693 27.28 -12.16 8.62
CA THR A 693 28.40 -11.57 7.86
C THR A 693 27.89 -10.87 6.61
N SER A 694 26.96 -11.48 5.87
CA SER A 694 26.32 -10.86 4.69
C SER A 694 25.61 -9.55 5.08
N THR A 695 24.87 -9.57 6.19
CA THR A 695 24.15 -8.39 6.69
C THR A 695 25.13 -7.30 7.14
N LEU A 696 26.11 -7.62 7.97
CA LEU A 696 27.12 -6.68 8.45
C LEU A 696 27.91 -6.06 7.28
N THR A 697 28.33 -6.87 6.31
CA THR A 697 29.04 -6.39 5.11
C THR A 697 28.22 -5.32 4.39
N THR A 698 26.90 -5.48 4.36
CA THR A 698 25.99 -4.52 3.72
C THR A 698 25.97 -3.18 4.45
N PHE A 699 26.04 -3.18 5.79
CA PHE A 699 26.24 -1.96 6.58
C PHE A 699 27.62 -1.34 6.37
N LYS A 700 28.67 -2.18 6.30
CA LYS A 700 30.05 -1.71 6.05
C LYS A 700 30.24 -1.10 4.66
N ILE A 701 29.41 -1.47 3.67
CA ILE A 701 29.35 -0.76 2.38
C ILE A 701 28.93 0.70 2.60
N ASN A 702 27.87 0.97 3.36
CA ASN A 702 27.45 2.34 3.66
C ASN A 702 28.53 3.09 4.46
N GLU A 703 29.14 2.44 5.46
CA GLU A 703 30.23 3.05 6.22
C GLU A 703 31.41 3.44 5.32
N SER A 704 31.79 2.57 4.37
CA SER A 704 32.83 2.87 3.37
C SER A 704 32.44 4.04 2.47
N LEU A 705 31.18 4.09 2.00
CA LEU A 705 30.65 5.18 1.20
C LEU A 705 30.59 6.53 1.94
N ASP A 706 30.50 6.51 3.27
CA ASP A 706 30.45 7.71 4.11
C ASP A 706 31.86 8.20 4.47
N LYS A 707 32.81 7.28 4.67
CA LYS A 707 34.21 7.61 4.98
C LYS A 707 35.09 7.84 3.75
N GLY A 708 34.74 7.28 2.60
CA GLY A 708 35.57 7.31 1.38
C GLY A 708 36.81 6.42 1.47
N GLU A 709 36.81 5.41 2.34
CA GLU A 709 37.95 4.51 2.56
C GLU A 709 37.51 3.04 2.69
N ALA A 710 38.47 2.12 2.64
CA ALA A 710 38.20 0.70 2.82
C ALA A 710 37.98 0.36 4.31
N VAL A 711 36.91 -0.37 4.61
CA VAL A 711 36.48 -0.70 5.98
C VAL A 711 36.56 -2.21 6.21
N SER A 712 37.01 -2.62 7.40
CA SER A 712 37.05 -4.04 7.80
C SER A 712 35.65 -4.60 8.11
N VAL A 713 35.45 -5.86 7.77
CA VAL A 713 34.26 -6.64 8.16
C VAL A 713 34.70 -7.66 9.20
N SER A 714 34.24 -7.49 10.45
CA SER A 714 34.54 -8.39 11.57
C SER A 714 33.28 -8.54 12.42
N LEU A 715 32.81 -9.77 12.58
CA LEU A 715 31.78 -10.16 13.55
C LEU A 715 32.39 -10.48 14.91
#